data_AF-A0A2V4UW37-F1
#
_entry.id   AF-A0A2V4UW37-F1
#
_cell.length_a   1.000
_cell.length_b   1.000
_cell.length_c   1.000
_cell.angle_alpha   90.00
_cell.angle_beta   90.00
_cell.angle_gamma   90.00
#
_symmetry.space_group_name_H-M   'P 1'
#
loop_
_entity.id
_entity.type
_entity.pdbx_description
1 polymer ?
#
loop_
_entity_poly.entity_id
_entity_poly.type
_entity_poly.pdbx_seq_one_letter_code
_entity_poly.pdbx_strand_id
1 'polypeptide(L)'
;MTTYFSEPQSMYYRFGEDQEQVLKVLAERYIGANAQADFVYRVFQQSGILQNDKGLYDLNMSKRFPDASKDHISYAAALVWGDEHRNLDVLVRCYGPVRFYFNNELIYRSTVIDEITPDATVKLGIDIQPGWNTVWLEMKNTPAGFGCQFGSDEGKVRILNVLAPFHERSGQAGWVFSEPVSSAHAQPNLLAGQEENDLKWLPEVQWSASERNTPALERIYGLLPGRHAYAWTHLDNRDATGRPVRLTGQSQGSMRIWLGGQSVAEVIEAGPFDVEVTAAFGRNDLLIRSECQAGSDSWGFELKALIGTEALQLQLPHRVQGASGDCWLYAGPFEAGAEPELSDLMRMDRVYQTSVAKQGSARTYWRLDRPDAFIRPYYENAMLSNKWTVGSVTNYGRWDYPLGVTVYGLLQAGRYMQRPDITRYAAEHVQACTQMYEYSLWDREQYGFPAINQQLIMLKMLDNCGSFGSAMLESYTECKEPTFLPIADRIADFMLSRLERRSDGAFYRTCAGEYAENTMWADDLYMSTPFLVRYARVTGKSEALDEAAKQFSLYRKYLFMPEYKIMSHVYDFKYEQATQIPWGRGNGWTLFSLTEVLEALPEEHPERPALIAFFNELCEGYAALQSESGLWHQVLNNSQTYLEASCTAMFAYGFARGVRFGWFKDPSAYVTAAQRAWKGLVCNAIDRQGNVHGVCSGSRYAFTAEYYDQDLRTVTNDNHGIGIMMLAGTEVAKMEQHLSDRITNSPVLSASAASAAH
;
A
#
# COMPACT_ATOMS: atom_id res chain seq x y z
N MET A 1 21.33 -30.75 0.06
CA MET A 1 21.04 -29.76 -0.98
C MET A 1 19.58 -29.35 -0.81
N THR A 2 19.27 -28.07 -0.60
CA THR A 2 17.88 -27.62 -0.51
C THR A 2 17.29 -27.64 -1.92
N THR A 3 16.33 -28.53 -2.16
CA THR A 3 15.66 -28.68 -3.45
C THR A 3 14.19 -28.36 -3.24
N TYR A 4 13.71 -27.24 -3.77
CA TYR A 4 12.32 -26.79 -3.59
C TYR A 4 11.34 -27.51 -4.53
N PHE A 5 11.83 -27.98 -5.68
CA PHE A 5 11.07 -28.70 -6.70
C PHE A 5 11.99 -29.65 -7.47
N SER A 6 11.41 -30.64 -8.16
CA SER A 6 12.20 -31.61 -8.96
C SER A 6 12.80 -30.96 -10.22
N GLU A 7 13.91 -31.50 -10.74
CA GLU A 7 14.58 -30.96 -11.94
C GLU A 7 13.62 -30.74 -13.13
N PRO A 8 12.68 -31.64 -13.49
CA PRO A 8 11.72 -31.40 -14.58
C PRO A 8 10.73 -30.25 -14.34
N GLN A 9 10.64 -29.77 -13.10
CA GLN A 9 9.87 -28.58 -12.71
C GLN A 9 10.72 -27.30 -12.76
N SER A 10 12.05 -27.39 -12.88
CA SER A 10 12.94 -26.22 -12.90
C SER A 10 12.77 -25.38 -14.16
N MET A 11 13.05 -24.08 -14.02
CA MET A 11 13.13 -23.18 -15.17
C MET A 11 14.26 -23.60 -16.11
N TYR A 12 15.40 -24.04 -15.56
CA TYR A 12 16.54 -24.55 -16.33
C TYR A 12 16.19 -25.75 -17.22
N TYR A 13 15.42 -26.72 -16.73
CA TYR A 13 15.01 -27.85 -17.55
C TYR A 13 14.17 -27.41 -18.77
N ARG A 14 13.40 -26.32 -18.62
CA ARG A 14 12.51 -25.83 -19.68
C ARG A 14 13.20 -24.90 -20.68
N PHE A 15 14.03 -23.98 -20.20
CA PHE A 15 14.60 -22.90 -21.01
C PHE A 15 16.13 -22.78 -20.89
N GLY A 16 16.78 -23.65 -20.12
CA GLY A 16 18.21 -23.54 -19.83
C GLY A 16 18.54 -22.24 -19.09
N GLU A 17 19.59 -21.57 -19.56
CA GLU A 17 20.03 -20.27 -19.05
C GLU A 17 19.57 -19.13 -19.97
N ASP A 18 18.50 -19.30 -20.77
CA ASP A 18 17.90 -18.23 -21.57
C ASP A 18 17.26 -17.15 -20.67
N GLN A 19 18.04 -16.12 -20.32
CA GLN A 19 17.63 -15.09 -19.37
C GLN A 19 16.37 -14.37 -19.84
N GLU A 20 16.19 -14.12 -21.14
CA GLU A 20 15.02 -13.40 -21.67
C GLU A 20 13.74 -14.22 -21.45
N GLN A 21 13.75 -15.52 -21.74
CA GLN A 21 12.59 -16.38 -21.46
C GLN A 21 12.30 -16.49 -19.96
N VAL A 22 13.32 -16.61 -19.11
CA VAL A 22 13.13 -16.66 -17.66
C VAL A 22 12.51 -15.37 -17.13
N LEU A 23 13.04 -14.21 -17.53
CA LEU A 23 12.53 -12.89 -17.13
C LEU A 23 11.08 -12.69 -17.58
N LYS A 24 10.75 -13.11 -18.81
CA LYS A 24 9.40 -13.06 -19.34
C LYS A 24 8.43 -13.84 -18.46
N VAL A 25 8.75 -15.09 -18.13
CA VAL A 25 7.85 -15.95 -17.34
C VAL A 25 7.70 -15.44 -15.91
N LEU A 26 8.77 -14.93 -15.28
CA LEU A 26 8.70 -14.30 -13.96
C LEU A 26 7.77 -13.07 -13.95
N ALA A 27 7.95 -12.17 -14.91
CA ALA A 27 7.15 -10.94 -14.99
C ALA A 27 5.67 -11.26 -15.29
N GLU A 28 5.40 -12.13 -16.26
CA GLU A 28 4.03 -12.52 -16.64
C GLU A 28 3.33 -13.28 -15.50
N ARG A 29 4.05 -14.12 -14.75
CA ARG A 29 3.51 -14.80 -13.56
C ARG A 29 3.11 -13.81 -12.47
N TYR A 30 3.96 -12.83 -12.18
CA TYR A 30 3.68 -11.80 -11.18
C TYR A 30 2.50 -10.92 -11.59
N ILE A 31 2.51 -10.40 -12.83
CA ILE A 31 1.42 -9.57 -13.36
C ILE A 31 0.09 -10.34 -13.35
N GLY A 32 0.10 -11.60 -13.79
CA GLY A 32 -1.08 -12.45 -13.79
C GLY A 32 -1.65 -12.75 -12.40
N ALA A 33 -0.79 -12.80 -11.37
CA ALA A 33 -1.22 -12.95 -9.97
C ALA A 33 -1.71 -11.64 -9.33
N ASN A 34 -1.30 -10.49 -9.87
CA ASN A 34 -1.56 -9.17 -9.31
C ASN A 34 -2.30 -8.29 -10.34
N ALA A 35 -3.51 -8.71 -10.71
CA ALA A 35 -4.31 -7.97 -11.69
C ALA A 35 -4.51 -6.50 -11.28
N GLN A 36 -4.57 -5.62 -12.29
CA GLN A 36 -4.80 -4.18 -12.12
C GLN A 36 -6.24 -3.92 -11.67
N ALA A 37 -6.48 -4.09 -10.37
CA ALA A 37 -7.75 -3.78 -9.74
C ALA A 37 -7.57 -2.52 -8.88
N ASP A 38 -8.46 -1.55 -9.08
CA ASP A 38 -8.49 -0.35 -8.26
C ASP A 38 -8.97 -0.63 -6.82
N PHE A 39 -8.86 0.38 -5.97
CA PHE A 39 -9.43 0.35 -4.62
C PHE A 39 -10.94 0.05 -4.67
N VAL A 40 -11.42 -0.64 -3.64
CA VAL A 40 -12.87 -0.81 -3.47
C VAL A 40 -13.41 0.37 -2.69
N TYR A 41 -14.29 1.12 -3.33
CA TYR A 41 -15.04 2.18 -2.68
C TYR A 41 -16.20 1.58 -1.89
N ARG A 42 -16.33 1.99 -0.63
CA ARG A 42 -17.40 1.57 0.27
C ARG A 42 -18.09 2.79 0.86
N VAL A 43 -19.38 2.62 1.15
CA VAL A 43 -20.10 3.55 2.02
C VAL A 43 -19.55 3.41 3.43
N PHE A 44 -19.29 4.54 4.06
CA PHE A 44 -18.71 4.66 5.39
C PHE A 44 -19.46 5.75 6.18
N GLN A 45 -19.94 5.40 7.37
CA GLN A 45 -20.65 6.33 8.23
C GLN A 45 -19.69 7.04 9.18
N GLN A 46 -19.56 8.36 9.03
CA GLN A 46 -18.68 9.18 9.87
C GLN A 46 -19.10 9.16 11.35
N SER A 47 -20.40 9.02 11.65
CA SER A 47 -20.92 8.86 13.02
C SER A 47 -20.66 7.47 13.61
N GLY A 48 -20.16 6.52 12.82
CA GLY A 48 -19.75 5.18 13.26
C GLY A 48 -18.50 5.19 14.15
N ILE A 49 -17.92 4.00 14.37
CA ILE A 49 -16.68 3.85 15.15
C ILE A 49 -15.46 4.17 14.28
N LEU A 50 -14.73 5.22 14.67
CA LEU A 50 -13.51 5.69 13.99
C LEU A 50 -12.25 5.06 14.59
N GLN A 51 -11.16 5.09 13.84
CA GLN A 51 -9.84 4.66 14.31
C GLN A 51 -9.07 5.84 14.92
N ASN A 52 -8.19 5.55 15.86
CA ASN A 52 -7.19 6.50 16.35
C ASN A 52 -5.93 6.50 15.47
N ASP A 53 -4.95 7.33 15.83
CA ASP A 53 -3.67 7.47 15.12
C ASP A 53 -2.80 6.20 15.11
N LYS A 54 -3.13 5.19 15.93
CA LYS A 54 -2.50 3.86 15.94
C LYS A 54 -3.26 2.83 15.10
N GLY A 55 -4.40 3.20 14.52
CA GLY A 55 -5.24 2.30 13.74
C GLY A 55 -6.18 1.44 14.59
N LEU A 56 -6.33 1.72 15.89
CA LEU A 56 -7.29 1.03 16.75
C LEU A 56 -8.65 1.75 16.66
N TYR A 57 -9.71 1.00 16.39
CA TYR A 57 -11.09 1.47 16.50
C TYR A 57 -11.39 1.87 17.95
N ASP A 58 -11.89 3.08 18.16
CA ASP A 58 -12.16 3.63 19.49
C ASP A 58 -13.64 3.47 19.85
N LEU A 59 -13.97 2.37 20.54
CA LEU A 59 -15.30 2.04 21.04
C LEU A 59 -15.52 2.65 22.43
N ASN A 60 -15.21 3.93 22.61
CA ASN A 60 -15.47 4.64 23.86
C ASN A 60 -16.97 4.94 24.04
N MET A 61 -17.67 4.03 24.71
CA MET A 61 -19.11 4.13 24.92
C MET A 61 -19.48 5.17 25.97
N SER A 62 -18.59 5.48 26.93
CA SER A 62 -18.81 6.59 27.88
C SER A 62 -18.93 7.94 27.15
N LYS A 63 -18.10 8.17 26.12
CA LYS A 63 -18.16 9.39 25.32
C LYS A 63 -19.43 9.49 24.48
N ARG A 64 -19.94 8.34 24.01
CA ARG A 64 -21.14 8.28 23.15
C ARG A 64 -22.44 8.32 23.95
N PHE A 65 -22.44 7.72 25.13
CA PHE A 65 -23.60 7.59 26.01
C PHE A 65 -23.25 8.06 27.42
N PRO A 66 -23.04 9.39 27.61
CA PRO A 66 -22.66 9.94 28.92
C PRO A 66 -23.72 9.70 29.99
N ASP A 67 -24.98 9.55 29.58
CA ASP A 67 -26.13 9.31 30.46
C ASP A 67 -26.41 7.83 30.72
N ALA A 68 -25.55 6.91 30.25
CA ALA A 68 -25.71 5.49 30.51
C ALA A 68 -25.63 5.21 32.02
N SER A 69 -26.63 4.52 32.57
CA SER A 69 -26.62 4.10 33.96
C SER A 69 -25.55 3.05 34.22
N LYS A 70 -25.12 2.95 35.47
CA LYS A 70 -24.27 1.84 35.94
C LYS A 70 -24.92 0.51 35.55
N ASP A 71 -24.08 -0.45 35.14
CA ASP A 71 -24.46 -1.80 34.73
C ASP A 71 -25.20 -1.91 33.38
N HIS A 72 -25.47 -0.80 32.69
CA HIS A 72 -25.92 -0.85 31.30
C HIS A 72 -24.88 -1.52 30.40
N ILE A 73 -25.34 -2.18 29.35
CA ILE A 73 -24.54 -2.94 28.40
C ILE A 73 -24.73 -2.33 27.02
N SER A 74 -23.64 -2.15 26.27
CA SER A 74 -23.69 -1.85 24.83
C SER A 74 -22.90 -2.92 24.08
N TYR A 75 -23.40 -3.27 22.91
CA TYR A 75 -22.82 -4.27 22.04
C TYR A 75 -22.17 -3.58 20.84
N ALA A 76 -21.05 -4.10 20.35
CA ALA A 76 -20.49 -3.72 19.06
C ALA A 76 -20.21 -4.96 18.21
N ALA A 77 -20.47 -4.84 16.91
CA ALA A 77 -20.38 -5.96 15.99
C ALA A 77 -19.78 -5.55 14.64
N ALA A 78 -19.06 -6.49 14.05
CA ALA A 78 -18.35 -6.32 12.78
C ALA A 78 -18.19 -7.67 12.07
N LEU A 79 -17.98 -7.59 10.75
CA LEU A 79 -17.60 -8.72 9.90
C LEU A 79 -16.18 -8.55 9.36
N VAL A 80 -15.46 -9.66 9.25
CA VAL A 80 -14.13 -9.73 8.64
C VAL A 80 -14.16 -10.80 7.55
N TRP A 81 -13.83 -10.41 6.32
CA TRP A 81 -13.65 -11.37 5.22
C TRP A 81 -12.24 -11.99 5.26
N GLY A 82 -12.15 -13.31 5.16
CA GLY A 82 -10.90 -14.05 4.93
C GLY A 82 -10.93 -14.79 3.61
N ASP A 83 -9.93 -14.61 2.75
CA ASP A 83 -9.79 -15.39 1.51
C ASP A 83 -9.22 -16.79 1.78
N GLU A 84 -8.44 -16.92 2.84
CA GLU A 84 -7.82 -18.17 3.28
C GLU A 84 -7.63 -18.17 4.80
N HIS A 85 -7.22 -19.33 5.34
CA HIS A 85 -6.95 -19.47 6.76
C HIS A 85 -5.72 -18.63 7.15
N ARG A 86 -5.88 -17.74 8.14
CA ARG A 86 -4.79 -16.87 8.60
C ARG A 86 -4.92 -16.50 10.06
N ASN A 87 -3.79 -16.40 10.74
CA ASN A 87 -3.71 -15.87 12.09
C ASN A 87 -3.38 -14.37 12.06
N LEU A 88 -4.08 -13.59 12.87
CA LEU A 88 -3.83 -12.16 13.07
C LEU A 88 -3.77 -11.85 14.55
N ASP A 89 -2.73 -11.12 14.95
CA ASP A 89 -2.69 -10.51 16.28
C ASP A 89 -3.53 -9.23 16.32
N VAL A 90 -4.42 -9.13 17.31
CA VAL A 90 -5.22 -7.94 17.62
C VAL A 90 -4.91 -7.42 19.02
N LEU A 91 -5.09 -6.12 19.21
CA LEU A 91 -4.91 -5.41 20.47
C LEU A 91 -6.27 -5.00 21.02
N VAL A 92 -6.48 -5.25 22.31
CA VAL A 92 -7.65 -4.79 23.07
C VAL A 92 -7.19 -3.94 24.24
N ARG A 93 -7.72 -2.73 24.37
CA ARG A 93 -7.48 -1.83 25.50
C ARG A 93 -8.80 -1.46 26.14
N CYS A 94 -9.03 -1.94 27.36
CA CYS A 94 -10.33 -1.81 28.01
C CYS A 94 -10.47 -0.43 28.67
N TYR A 95 -11.62 0.21 28.48
CA TYR A 95 -12.05 1.34 29.32
C TYR A 95 -12.90 0.85 30.50
N GLY A 96 -13.51 -0.33 30.37
CA GLY A 96 -14.29 -1.00 31.40
C GLY A 96 -14.45 -2.48 31.08
N PRO A 97 -15.37 -3.21 31.72
CA PRO A 97 -15.53 -4.64 31.47
C PRO A 97 -15.92 -4.94 30.03
N VAL A 98 -15.19 -5.86 29.40
CA VAL A 98 -15.34 -6.27 28.00
C VAL A 98 -15.32 -7.79 27.88
N ARG A 99 -16.22 -8.35 27.07
CA ARG A 99 -16.13 -9.72 26.55
C ARG A 99 -16.02 -9.65 25.04
N PHE A 100 -15.03 -10.35 24.49
CA PHE A 100 -14.76 -10.41 23.07
C PHE A 100 -14.97 -11.83 22.55
N TYR A 101 -15.88 -11.93 21.59
CA TYR A 101 -16.22 -13.14 20.88
C TYR A 101 -15.77 -13.02 19.43
N PHE A 102 -15.14 -14.07 18.93
CA PHE A 102 -14.73 -14.21 17.54
C PHE A 102 -15.31 -15.53 17.00
N ASN A 103 -16.03 -15.49 15.87
CA ASN A 103 -16.75 -16.64 15.33
C ASN A 103 -17.65 -17.35 16.37
N ASN A 104 -18.32 -16.54 17.21
CA ASN A 104 -19.23 -16.97 18.30
C ASN A 104 -18.52 -17.69 19.46
N GLU A 105 -17.19 -17.76 19.47
CA GLU A 105 -16.40 -18.29 20.59
C GLU A 105 -15.90 -17.14 21.47
N LEU A 106 -16.07 -17.26 22.78
CA LEU A 106 -15.51 -16.30 23.74
C LEU A 106 -13.99 -16.51 23.82
N ILE A 107 -13.22 -15.59 23.24
CA ILE A 107 -11.76 -15.68 23.22
C ILE A 107 -11.09 -14.77 24.25
N TYR A 108 -11.81 -13.76 24.76
CA TYR A 108 -11.29 -12.89 25.80
C TYR A 108 -12.38 -12.31 26.69
N ARG A 109 -12.06 -12.23 27.98
CA ARG A 109 -12.83 -11.53 29.01
C ARG A 109 -11.87 -10.68 29.81
N SER A 110 -12.18 -9.40 29.99
CA SER A 110 -11.38 -8.49 30.78
C SER A 110 -11.21 -8.97 32.22
N THR A 111 -10.01 -8.74 32.74
CA THR A 111 -9.69 -8.88 34.16
C THR A 111 -9.81 -7.52 34.86
N VAL A 112 -9.84 -7.54 36.19
CA VAL A 112 -9.83 -6.30 36.98
C VAL A 112 -8.63 -5.40 36.63
N ILE A 113 -7.47 -5.99 36.32
CA ILE A 113 -6.28 -5.21 35.95
C ILE A 113 -6.47 -4.51 34.61
N ASP A 114 -7.03 -5.20 33.62
CA ASP A 114 -7.31 -4.63 32.30
C ASP A 114 -8.30 -3.46 32.39
N GLU A 115 -9.24 -3.53 33.34
CA GLU A 115 -10.31 -2.56 33.53
C GLU A 115 -9.87 -1.28 34.27
N ILE A 116 -8.98 -1.39 35.26
CA ILE A 116 -8.60 -0.26 36.12
C ILE A 116 -7.25 0.37 35.77
N THR A 117 -6.44 -0.30 34.96
CA THR A 117 -5.11 0.18 34.59
C THR A 117 -5.19 0.96 33.28
N PRO A 118 -4.98 2.29 33.29
CA PRO A 118 -4.92 3.05 32.06
C PRO A 118 -3.88 2.47 31.10
N ASP A 119 -4.23 2.38 29.82
CA ASP A 119 -3.37 1.87 28.73
C ASP A 119 -2.99 0.37 28.79
N ALA A 120 -3.55 -0.42 29.70
CA ALA A 120 -3.40 -1.87 29.67
C ALA A 120 -3.79 -2.40 28.28
N THR A 121 -2.84 -3.07 27.63
CA THR A 121 -3.01 -3.59 26.28
C THR A 121 -2.91 -5.11 26.33
N VAL A 122 -3.99 -5.77 25.93
CA VAL A 122 -4.01 -7.22 25.75
C VAL A 122 -3.80 -7.52 24.28
N LYS A 123 -2.85 -8.41 23.99
CA LYS A 123 -2.58 -8.92 22.64
C LYS A 123 -3.17 -10.32 22.50
N LEU A 124 -4.01 -10.52 21.50
CA LEU A 124 -4.75 -11.77 21.26
C LEU A 124 -4.55 -12.22 19.82
N GLY A 125 -4.35 -13.52 19.58
CA GLY A 125 -4.39 -14.09 18.23
C GLY A 125 -5.82 -14.45 17.85
N ILE A 126 -6.24 -14.09 16.63
CA ILE A 126 -7.49 -14.55 16.00
C ILE A 126 -7.19 -15.37 14.75
N ASP A 127 -7.90 -16.49 14.58
CA ASP A 127 -7.78 -17.37 13.42
C ASP A 127 -8.91 -17.11 12.42
N ILE A 128 -8.65 -16.22 11.48
CA ILE A 128 -9.58 -15.86 10.41
C ILE A 128 -9.69 -17.04 9.45
N GLN A 129 -10.92 -17.53 9.28
CA GLN A 129 -11.27 -18.62 8.37
C GLN A 129 -11.64 -18.08 6.98
N PRO A 130 -11.57 -18.92 5.93
CA PRO A 130 -12.15 -18.58 4.64
C PRO A 130 -13.63 -18.18 4.75
N GLY A 131 -14.02 -17.08 4.13
CA GLY A 131 -15.37 -16.52 4.17
C GLY A 131 -15.58 -15.46 5.27
N TRP A 132 -16.83 -15.32 5.72
CA TRP A 132 -17.22 -14.34 6.73
C TRP A 132 -16.87 -14.81 8.13
N ASN A 133 -16.15 -13.97 8.87
CA ASN A 133 -15.84 -14.13 10.28
C ASN A 133 -16.58 -13.06 11.09
N THR A 134 -17.11 -13.43 12.25
CA THR A 134 -17.89 -12.53 13.10
C THR A 134 -17.07 -12.00 14.26
N VAL A 135 -17.21 -10.71 14.54
CA VAL A 135 -16.62 -10.02 15.68
C VAL A 135 -17.75 -9.48 16.52
N TRP A 136 -17.78 -9.83 17.82
CA TRP A 136 -18.79 -9.38 18.75
C TRP A 136 -18.16 -8.96 20.08
N LEU A 137 -18.46 -7.73 20.50
CA LEU A 137 -18.00 -7.13 21.75
C LEU A 137 -19.20 -6.84 22.63
N GLU A 138 -19.20 -7.39 23.84
CA GLU A 138 -20.10 -7.00 24.92
C GLU A 138 -19.33 -6.09 25.87
N MET A 139 -19.80 -4.86 26.04
CA MET A 139 -19.16 -3.85 26.87
C MET A 139 -20.12 -3.41 27.96
N LYS A 140 -19.66 -3.36 29.21
CA LYS A 140 -20.50 -2.99 30.36
C LYS A 140 -20.05 -1.66 30.96
N ASN A 141 -21.02 -0.81 31.28
CA ASN A 141 -20.77 0.47 31.91
C ASN A 141 -20.51 0.32 33.41
N THR A 142 -19.38 0.86 33.87
CA THR A 142 -18.98 0.89 35.27
C THR A 142 -18.34 2.24 35.62
N PRO A 143 -18.13 2.55 36.91
CA PRO A 143 -17.37 3.74 37.29
C PRO A 143 -15.92 3.77 36.77
N ALA A 144 -15.34 2.63 36.41
CA ALA A 144 -14.00 2.57 35.80
C ALA A 144 -14.03 3.04 34.33
N GLY A 145 -15.15 2.78 33.64
CA GLY A 145 -15.43 3.26 32.29
C GLY A 145 -16.33 2.30 31.52
N PHE A 146 -16.49 2.57 30.22
CA PHE A 146 -17.42 1.88 29.32
C PHE A 146 -16.84 1.79 27.91
N GLY A 147 -16.52 0.57 27.47
CA GLY A 147 -16.05 0.28 26.11
C GLY A 147 -14.58 -0.15 26.03
N CYS A 148 -13.99 -0.09 24.83
CA CYS A 148 -12.59 -0.43 24.59
C CYS A 148 -12.01 0.23 23.33
N GLN A 149 -10.70 0.08 23.12
CA GLN A 149 -10.07 0.20 21.81
C GLN A 149 -9.79 -1.20 21.25
N PHE A 150 -9.97 -1.38 19.94
CA PHE A 150 -9.79 -2.67 19.26
C PHE A 150 -9.14 -2.47 17.89
N GLY A 151 -8.16 -3.28 17.52
CA GLY A 151 -7.59 -3.26 16.16
C GLY A 151 -6.45 -4.23 16.01
N SER A 152 -5.85 -4.28 14.82
CA SER A 152 -4.67 -5.13 14.59
C SER A 152 -3.42 -4.59 15.27
N ASP A 153 -2.56 -5.50 15.71
CA ASP A 153 -1.17 -5.16 16.04
C ASP A 153 -0.43 -4.73 14.76
N GLU A 154 0.40 -3.69 14.84
CA GLU A 154 1.07 -3.09 13.67
C GLU A 154 0.10 -2.71 12.52
N GLY A 155 -1.01 -2.03 12.82
CA GLY A 155 -2.12 -1.74 11.87
C GLY A 155 -1.74 -1.00 10.57
N LYS A 156 -0.54 -0.43 10.46
CA LYS A 156 0.01 0.12 9.20
C LYS A 156 0.39 -0.97 8.18
N VAL A 157 0.73 -2.15 8.68
CA VAL A 157 1.27 -3.28 7.91
C VAL A 157 0.23 -4.42 7.92
N ARG A 158 -0.31 -4.74 9.09
CA ARG A 158 -1.34 -5.77 9.27
C ARG A 158 -2.71 -5.11 9.26
N ILE A 159 -3.20 -4.72 8.08
CA ILE A 159 -4.46 -3.99 7.96
C ILE A 159 -5.64 -4.88 8.34
N LEU A 160 -6.48 -4.43 9.28
CA LEU A 160 -7.76 -5.05 9.63
C LEU A 160 -8.92 -4.11 9.29
N ASN A 161 -9.43 -4.23 8.08
CA ASN A 161 -10.67 -3.57 7.68
C ASN A 161 -11.86 -4.42 8.15
N VAL A 162 -12.84 -3.77 8.75
CA VAL A 162 -14.10 -4.40 9.15
C VAL A 162 -15.26 -3.88 8.32
N LEU A 163 -16.27 -4.73 8.15
CA LEU A 163 -17.50 -4.41 7.45
C LEU A 163 -18.69 -4.47 8.40
N ALA A 164 -19.69 -3.63 8.14
CA ALA A 164 -20.90 -3.61 8.95
C ALA A 164 -21.67 -4.92 8.77
N PRO A 165 -22.12 -5.56 9.86
CA PRO A 165 -22.99 -6.73 9.78
C PRO A 165 -24.40 -6.35 9.33
N PHE A 166 -25.23 -7.37 9.14
CA PHE A 166 -26.63 -7.31 8.70
C PHE A 166 -26.85 -7.02 7.21
N HIS A 167 -27.92 -7.60 6.67
CA HIS A 167 -28.29 -7.49 5.24
C HIS A 167 -28.47 -6.04 4.78
N GLU A 168 -29.08 -5.19 5.61
CA GLU A 168 -29.40 -3.79 5.31
C GLU A 168 -28.14 -2.93 5.15
N ARG A 169 -27.00 -3.41 5.66
CA ARG A 169 -25.71 -2.72 5.67
C ARG A 169 -24.66 -3.45 4.83
N SER A 170 -25.08 -4.47 4.07
CA SER A 170 -24.18 -5.31 3.28
C SER A 170 -23.27 -4.48 2.37
N GLY A 171 -21.95 -4.68 2.54
CA GLY A 171 -20.91 -3.98 1.79
C GLY A 171 -20.46 -2.63 2.37
N GLN A 172 -21.11 -2.11 3.41
CA GLN A 172 -20.67 -0.89 4.11
C GLN A 172 -19.46 -1.19 4.99
N ALA A 173 -18.57 -0.21 5.13
CA ALA A 173 -17.39 -0.31 5.99
C ALA A 173 -17.70 0.17 7.42
N GLY A 174 -17.03 -0.42 8.40
CA GLY A 174 -17.10 0.01 9.81
C GLY A 174 -17.86 -0.95 10.72
N TRP A 175 -18.13 -0.48 11.94
CA TRP A 175 -18.81 -1.22 13.00
C TRP A 175 -20.27 -0.79 13.13
N VAL A 176 -21.10 -1.69 13.65
CA VAL A 176 -22.36 -1.31 14.30
C VAL A 176 -22.22 -1.40 15.80
N PHE A 177 -22.99 -0.59 16.53
CA PHE A 177 -23.05 -0.64 17.99
C PHE A 177 -24.46 -0.37 18.49
N SER A 178 -24.84 -0.92 19.65
CA SER A 178 -26.17 -0.73 20.22
C SER A 178 -26.23 0.47 21.15
N GLU A 179 -27.41 1.06 21.31
CA GLU A 179 -27.69 1.87 22.49
C GLU A 179 -27.52 1.05 23.79
N PRO A 180 -27.25 1.69 24.95
CA PRO A 180 -27.11 0.98 26.21
C PRO A 180 -28.43 0.36 26.67
N VAL A 181 -28.40 -0.93 27.01
CA VAL A 181 -29.56 -1.69 27.53
C VAL A 181 -29.33 -2.15 28.96
N SER A 182 -30.40 -2.36 29.72
CA SER A 182 -30.35 -2.73 31.14
C SER A 182 -30.16 -4.23 31.41
N SER A 183 -30.34 -5.08 30.39
CA SER A 183 -30.22 -6.54 30.48
C SER A 183 -29.37 -7.08 29.36
N ALA A 184 -28.72 -8.23 29.57
CA ALA A 184 -27.90 -8.87 28.55
C ALA A 184 -28.77 -9.47 27.43
N HIS A 185 -28.33 -9.33 26.19
CA HIS A 185 -28.92 -9.93 24.99
C HIS A 185 -27.99 -11.03 24.46
N ALA A 186 -28.59 -12.05 23.84
CA ALA A 186 -27.85 -13.04 23.08
C ALA A 186 -27.27 -12.40 21.81
N GLN A 187 -26.12 -12.92 21.36
CA GLN A 187 -25.54 -12.51 20.09
C GLN A 187 -26.53 -12.87 18.94
N PRO A 188 -26.95 -11.89 18.12
CA PRO A 188 -27.81 -12.16 16.97
C PRO A 188 -27.01 -12.80 15.83
N ASN A 189 -27.73 -13.31 14.83
CA ASN A 189 -27.10 -13.73 13.58
C ASN A 189 -26.62 -12.49 12.81
N LEU A 190 -25.32 -12.19 12.87
CA LEU A 190 -24.72 -11.02 12.23
C LEU A 190 -24.74 -11.05 10.70
N LEU A 191 -25.11 -12.19 10.09
CA LEU A 191 -25.27 -12.34 8.65
C LEU A 191 -26.73 -12.26 8.21
N ALA A 192 -27.68 -12.03 9.12
CA ALA A 192 -29.11 -11.95 8.82
C ALA A 192 -29.63 -10.50 8.80
N GLY A 193 -30.95 -10.29 8.89
CA GLY A 193 -31.53 -8.95 9.00
C GLY A 193 -31.37 -8.36 10.40
N GLN A 194 -31.22 -7.04 10.51
CA GLN A 194 -31.07 -6.38 11.81
C GLN A 194 -32.33 -6.47 12.70
N GLU A 195 -33.50 -6.74 12.09
CA GLU A 195 -34.81 -6.85 12.76
C GLU A 195 -34.98 -8.14 13.58
N GLU A 196 -34.04 -9.08 13.48
CA GLU A 196 -34.08 -10.33 14.25
C GLU A 196 -33.72 -10.15 15.75
N ASN A 197 -33.49 -8.91 16.21
CA ASN A 197 -33.16 -8.59 17.60
C ASN A 197 -33.79 -7.25 18.03
N ASP A 198 -34.16 -7.13 19.31
CA ASP A 198 -34.73 -5.94 19.95
C ASP A 198 -33.70 -4.83 20.26
N LEU A 199 -32.46 -4.95 19.77
CA LEU A 199 -31.42 -3.94 19.94
C LEU A 199 -31.55 -2.84 18.89
N LYS A 200 -31.49 -1.57 19.32
CA LYS A 200 -31.38 -0.44 18.41
C LYS A 200 -29.92 -0.26 17.97
N TRP A 201 -29.66 -0.50 16.68
CA TRP A 201 -28.33 -0.47 16.07
C TRP A 201 -27.98 0.89 15.46
N LEU A 202 -26.81 1.39 15.82
CA LEU A 202 -26.19 2.61 15.32
C LEU A 202 -24.92 2.26 14.51
N PRO A 203 -24.47 3.14 13.59
CA PRO A 203 -25.12 4.41 13.19
C PRO A 203 -26.41 4.17 12.41
N GLU A 204 -27.34 5.13 12.44
CA GLU A 204 -28.53 5.11 11.57
C GLU A 204 -28.08 5.24 10.10
N VAL A 205 -28.67 4.44 9.21
CA VAL A 205 -28.27 4.38 7.79
C VAL A 205 -29.32 4.92 6.83
N GLN A 206 -30.49 5.29 7.37
CA GLN A 206 -31.58 5.86 6.61
C GLN A 206 -32.10 7.11 7.31
N TRP A 207 -32.49 8.09 6.51
CA TRP A 207 -33.25 9.23 6.99
C TRP A 207 -34.58 8.77 7.61
N SER A 208 -35.03 9.49 8.65
CA SER A 208 -36.36 9.34 9.22
C SER A 208 -37.45 9.63 8.19
N ALA A 209 -38.67 9.15 8.43
CA ALA A 209 -39.80 9.38 7.52
C ALA A 209 -40.08 10.88 7.29
N SER A 210 -39.89 11.73 8.31
CA SER A 210 -40.04 13.18 8.19
C SER A 210 -38.95 13.81 7.33
N GLU A 211 -37.69 13.39 7.53
CA GLU A 211 -36.56 13.92 6.77
C GLU A 211 -36.67 13.58 5.29
N ARG A 212 -37.12 12.38 4.91
CA ARG A 212 -37.26 11.96 3.50
C ARG A 212 -38.16 12.86 2.65
N ASN A 213 -39.04 13.66 3.27
CA ASN A 213 -39.87 14.64 2.55
C ASN A 213 -39.13 15.94 2.21
N THR A 214 -37.95 16.14 2.79
CA THR A 214 -37.07 17.31 2.55
C THR A 214 -36.19 17.03 1.34
N PRO A 215 -35.96 17.96 0.41
CA PRO A 215 -35.08 17.73 -0.74
C PRO A 215 -33.65 17.30 -0.36
N ALA A 216 -32.99 16.53 -1.24
CA ALA A 216 -31.72 15.86 -0.93
C ALA A 216 -30.59 16.79 -0.45
N LEU A 217 -30.36 17.92 -1.12
CA LEU A 217 -29.26 18.82 -0.76
C LEU A 217 -29.51 19.48 0.60
N GLU A 218 -30.74 19.88 0.88
CA GLU A 218 -31.16 20.38 2.18
C GLU A 218 -31.03 19.33 3.27
N ARG A 219 -31.39 18.07 3.02
CA ARG A 219 -31.15 16.98 3.99
C ARG A 219 -29.68 16.81 4.33
N ILE A 220 -28.84 16.83 3.31
CA ILE A 220 -27.40 16.53 3.45
C ILE A 220 -26.63 17.71 4.07
N TYR A 221 -27.00 18.95 3.73
CA TYR A 221 -26.22 20.15 4.05
C TYR A 221 -26.95 21.20 4.89
N GLY A 222 -28.28 21.12 4.99
CA GLY A 222 -29.13 22.18 5.52
C GLY A 222 -29.29 23.35 4.54
N LEU A 223 -30.11 24.34 4.91
CA LEU A 223 -30.30 25.58 4.14
C LEU A 223 -29.15 26.56 4.41
N LEU A 224 -28.24 26.70 3.44
CA LEU A 224 -27.05 27.54 3.53
C LEU A 224 -26.99 28.54 2.36
N PRO A 225 -27.67 29.70 2.45
CA PRO A 225 -27.72 30.71 1.39
C PRO A 225 -26.37 31.06 0.74
N GLY A 226 -26.34 31.09 -0.59
CA GLY A 226 -25.16 31.41 -1.41
C GLY A 226 -24.13 30.29 -1.51
N ARG A 227 -24.43 29.10 -0.96
CA ARG A 227 -23.59 27.91 -1.11
C ARG A 227 -24.02 27.06 -2.31
N HIS A 228 -23.05 26.34 -2.86
CA HIS A 228 -23.23 25.46 -4.01
C HIS A 228 -22.98 24.01 -3.62
N ALA A 229 -23.67 23.08 -4.26
CA ALA A 229 -23.39 21.66 -4.14
C ALA A 229 -23.47 21.01 -5.51
N TYR A 230 -22.69 19.94 -5.65
CA TYR A 230 -22.62 19.15 -6.87
C TYR A 230 -23.20 17.77 -6.64
N ALA A 231 -23.90 17.26 -7.65
CA ALA A 231 -24.42 15.90 -7.70
C ALA A 231 -23.96 15.24 -9.00
N TRP A 232 -23.36 14.06 -8.89
CA TRP A 232 -22.77 13.32 -10.01
C TRP A 232 -23.40 11.94 -10.15
N THR A 233 -23.83 11.60 -11.36
CA THR A 233 -24.38 10.29 -11.73
C THR A 233 -23.90 9.88 -13.13
N HIS A 234 -24.08 8.60 -13.45
CA HIS A 234 -24.02 8.10 -14.82
C HIS A 234 -25.42 7.90 -15.38
N LEU A 235 -25.64 8.43 -16.57
CA LEU A 235 -26.79 8.17 -17.41
C LEU A 235 -26.43 7.08 -18.43
N ASP A 236 -27.11 5.93 -18.36
CA ASP A 236 -26.91 4.80 -19.29
C ASP A 236 -27.84 4.94 -20.50
N ASN A 237 -27.31 5.43 -21.62
CA ASN A 237 -28.04 5.53 -22.88
C ASN A 237 -27.85 4.27 -23.72
N ARG A 238 -28.91 3.47 -23.85
CA ARG A 238 -28.91 2.24 -24.68
C ARG A 238 -29.52 2.43 -26.06
N ASP A 239 -29.92 3.64 -26.42
CA ASP A 239 -30.48 3.94 -27.72
C ASP A 239 -29.37 4.11 -28.76
N ALA A 240 -29.29 3.16 -29.68
CA ALA A 240 -28.35 3.24 -30.81
C ALA A 240 -28.87 4.09 -31.98
N THR A 241 -30.10 4.62 -31.89
CA THR A 241 -30.74 5.37 -32.99
C THR A 241 -30.43 6.86 -32.98
N GLY A 242 -29.85 7.37 -31.89
CA GLY A 242 -29.47 8.77 -31.74
C GLY A 242 -30.64 9.68 -31.38
N ARG A 243 -31.74 9.13 -30.84
CA ARG A 243 -32.86 9.95 -30.35
C ARG A 243 -32.38 10.87 -29.21
N PRO A 244 -32.89 12.11 -29.12
CA PRO A 244 -32.55 13.00 -28.03
C PRO A 244 -33.03 12.42 -26.69
N VAL A 245 -32.21 12.63 -25.66
CA VAL A 245 -32.56 12.36 -24.27
C VAL A 245 -33.28 13.59 -23.72
N ARG A 246 -34.44 13.38 -23.13
CA ARG A 246 -35.21 14.42 -22.45
C ARG A 246 -34.88 14.40 -20.96
N LEU A 247 -34.24 15.45 -20.44
CA LEU A 247 -34.03 15.65 -19.02
C LEU A 247 -35.17 16.52 -18.47
N THR A 248 -35.92 16.01 -17.51
CA THR A 248 -37.09 16.68 -16.95
C THR A 248 -37.13 16.53 -15.44
N GLY A 249 -37.68 17.52 -14.73
CA GLY A 249 -37.75 17.47 -13.29
C GLY A 249 -38.14 18.79 -12.64
N GLN A 250 -37.75 18.95 -11.38
CA GLN A 250 -38.03 20.13 -10.56
C GLN A 250 -36.72 20.63 -9.94
N SER A 251 -36.50 21.93 -9.95
CA SER A 251 -35.38 22.57 -9.23
C SER A 251 -35.92 23.45 -8.11
N GLN A 252 -35.28 23.44 -6.95
CA GLN A 252 -35.62 24.33 -5.82
C GLN A 252 -34.87 25.67 -5.89
N GLY A 253 -34.11 25.92 -6.96
CA GLY A 253 -33.33 27.13 -7.16
C GLY A 253 -32.57 27.12 -8.48
N SER A 254 -31.55 27.97 -8.61
CA SER A 254 -30.67 27.99 -9.77
C SER A 254 -29.86 26.69 -9.86
N MET A 255 -29.80 26.13 -11.08
CA MET A 255 -29.16 24.86 -11.34
C MET A 255 -28.50 24.87 -12.73
N ARG A 256 -27.32 24.25 -12.84
CA ARG A 256 -26.65 24.02 -14.12
C ARG A 256 -26.39 22.53 -14.31
N ILE A 257 -26.60 22.04 -15.53
CA ILE A 257 -26.50 20.63 -15.90
C ILE A 257 -25.40 20.46 -16.95
N TRP A 258 -24.50 19.52 -16.71
CA TRP A 258 -23.50 19.07 -17.67
C TRP A 258 -23.71 17.61 -18.02
N LEU A 259 -23.55 17.27 -19.30
CA LEU A 259 -23.58 15.91 -19.81
C LEU A 259 -22.32 15.67 -20.67
N GLY A 260 -21.53 14.65 -20.33
CA GLY A 260 -20.26 14.37 -21.01
C GLY A 260 -19.27 15.54 -20.93
N GLY A 261 -19.29 16.29 -19.83
CA GLY A 261 -18.45 17.49 -19.62
C GLY A 261 -18.93 18.75 -20.34
N GLN A 262 -20.01 18.71 -21.12
CA GLN A 262 -20.56 19.88 -21.82
C GLN A 262 -21.77 20.44 -21.08
N SER A 263 -21.84 21.76 -20.94
CA SER A 263 -23.02 22.43 -20.34
C SER A 263 -24.20 22.29 -21.29
N VAL A 264 -25.27 21.61 -20.86
CA VAL A 264 -26.44 21.30 -21.70
C VAL A 264 -27.70 22.05 -21.29
N ALA A 265 -27.79 22.49 -20.03
CA ALA A 265 -28.93 23.27 -19.56
C ALA A 265 -28.57 24.16 -18.35
N GLU A 266 -29.32 25.25 -18.22
CA GLU A 266 -29.29 26.16 -17.08
C GLU A 266 -30.72 26.51 -16.70
N VAL A 267 -31.04 26.31 -15.42
CA VAL A 267 -32.31 26.66 -14.78
C VAL A 267 -32.02 27.85 -13.89
N ILE A 268 -32.68 28.97 -14.15
CA ILE A 268 -32.37 30.25 -13.50
C ILE A 268 -33.12 30.40 -12.17
N GLU A 269 -34.36 29.93 -12.12
CA GLU A 269 -35.26 30.05 -10.96
C GLU A 269 -35.87 28.70 -10.58
N ALA A 270 -36.36 28.59 -9.34
CA ALA A 270 -37.05 27.39 -8.87
C ALA A 270 -38.28 27.08 -9.73
N GLY A 271 -38.49 25.80 -10.03
CA GLY A 271 -39.64 25.33 -10.82
C GLY A 271 -39.34 24.12 -11.71
N PRO A 272 -40.31 23.72 -12.55
CA PRO A 272 -40.15 22.61 -13.47
C PRO A 272 -39.17 22.97 -14.59
N PHE A 273 -38.41 21.98 -15.05
CA PHE A 273 -37.59 22.10 -16.25
C PHE A 273 -37.78 20.90 -17.16
N ASP A 274 -37.53 21.12 -18.45
CA ASP A 274 -37.67 20.11 -19.49
C ASP A 274 -36.79 20.47 -20.69
N VAL A 275 -35.75 19.70 -20.92
CA VAL A 275 -34.72 19.99 -21.94
C VAL A 275 -34.37 18.73 -22.73
N GLU A 276 -34.25 18.87 -24.05
CA GLU A 276 -33.74 17.82 -24.93
C GLU A 276 -32.23 17.98 -25.11
N VAL A 277 -31.49 16.90 -24.92
CA VAL A 277 -30.03 16.86 -24.99
C VAL A 277 -29.57 15.65 -25.80
N THR A 278 -28.38 15.74 -26.38
CA THR A 278 -27.75 14.60 -27.05
C THR A 278 -26.84 13.88 -26.05
N ALA A 279 -27.04 12.57 -25.87
CA ALA A 279 -26.17 11.71 -25.08
C ALA A 279 -25.47 10.69 -25.99
N ALA A 280 -24.20 10.41 -25.76
CA ALA A 280 -23.51 9.32 -26.47
C ALA A 280 -24.13 7.96 -26.07
N PHE A 281 -23.96 6.95 -26.91
CA PHE A 281 -24.34 5.58 -26.54
C PHE A 281 -23.44 5.08 -25.39
N GLY A 282 -24.03 4.39 -24.42
CA GLY A 282 -23.36 3.87 -23.23
C GLY A 282 -23.45 4.82 -22.03
N ARG A 283 -22.43 4.80 -21.18
CA ARG A 283 -22.39 5.59 -19.94
C ARG A 283 -21.93 7.01 -20.21
N ASN A 284 -22.70 7.98 -19.71
CA ASN A 284 -22.39 9.40 -19.81
C ASN A 284 -22.37 10.01 -18.42
N ASP A 285 -21.32 10.78 -18.10
CA ASP A 285 -21.28 11.62 -16.90
C ASP A 285 -22.35 12.70 -16.95
N LEU A 286 -23.24 12.69 -15.96
CA LEU A 286 -24.23 13.72 -15.73
C LEU A 286 -23.91 14.39 -14.39
N LEU A 287 -23.53 15.66 -14.47
CA LEU A 287 -23.18 16.47 -13.30
C LEU A 287 -24.17 17.63 -13.17
N ILE A 288 -24.60 17.88 -11.94
CA ILE A 288 -25.49 18.98 -11.60
C ILE A 288 -24.81 19.83 -10.55
N ARG A 289 -24.86 21.15 -10.75
CA ARG A 289 -24.53 22.16 -9.75
C ARG A 289 -25.83 22.83 -9.33
N SER A 290 -26.09 22.91 -8.04
CA SER A 290 -27.25 23.60 -7.48
C SER A 290 -26.82 24.60 -6.42
N GLU A 291 -27.47 25.76 -6.40
CA GLU A 291 -27.25 26.82 -5.42
C GLU A 291 -28.37 26.84 -4.38
N CYS A 292 -28.01 27.02 -3.11
CA CYS A 292 -28.96 27.35 -2.07
C CYS A 292 -29.28 28.86 -2.15
N GLN A 293 -30.43 29.22 -2.72
CA GLN A 293 -30.79 30.63 -2.91
C GLN A 293 -31.07 31.37 -1.59
N ALA A 294 -30.74 32.65 -1.55
CA ALA A 294 -31.04 33.49 -0.40
C ALA A 294 -32.54 33.68 -0.23
N GLY A 295 -33.05 33.40 0.98
CA GLY A 295 -34.48 33.45 1.28
C GLY A 295 -35.29 32.26 0.75
N SER A 296 -34.63 31.21 0.23
CA SER A 296 -35.30 29.95 -0.10
C SER A 296 -35.63 29.15 1.16
N ASP A 297 -36.81 28.55 1.17
CA ASP A 297 -37.25 27.60 2.21
C ASP A 297 -36.90 26.14 1.85
N SER A 298 -36.24 25.90 0.70
CA SER A 298 -35.85 24.57 0.24
C SER A 298 -34.55 24.57 -0.58
N TRP A 299 -33.82 23.44 -0.59
CA TRP A 299 -32.64 23.27 -1.45
C TRP A 299 -32.48 21.86 -2.02
N GLY A 300 -32.53 21.73 -3.34
CA GLY A 300 -32.38 20.46 -4.03
C GLY A 300 -32.93 20.47 -5.44
N PHE A 301 -33.00 19.28 -6.03
CA PHE A 301 -33.59 19.07 -7.34
C PHE A 301 -34.11 17.63 -7.46
N GLU A 302 -34.99 17.40 -8.41
CA GLU A 302 -35.38 16.09 -8.93
C GLU A 302 -35.08 16.07 -10.43
N LEU A 303 -34.54 14.96 -10.92
CA LEU A 303 -34.27 14.79 -12.35
C LEU A 303 -34.62 13.38 -12.80
N LYS A 304 -35.28 13.29 -13.96
CA LYS A 304 -35.51 12.07 -14.73
C LYS A 304 -34.95 12.26 -16.13
N ALA A 305 -34.41 11.20 -16.69
CA ALA A 305 -33.95 11.16 -18.06
C ALA A 305 -34.83 10.18 -18.85
N LEU A 306 -35.29 10.57 -20.04
CA LEU A 306 -36.13 9.74 -20.89
C LEU A 306 -35.66 9.73 -22.34
N ILE A 307 -35.91 8.65 -23.07
CA ILE A 307 -35.84 8.61 -24.53
C ILE A 307 -37.23 8.25 -25.05
N GLY A 308 -37.89 9.19 -25.72
CA GLY A 308 -39.31 9.08 -26.03
C GLY A 308 -40.13 8.98 -24.73
N THR A 309 -40.70 7.80 -24.46
CA THR A 309 -41.46 7.51 -23.23
C THR A 309 -40.73 6.59 -22.26
N GLU A 310 -39.55 6.10 -22.62
CA GLU A 310 -38.78 5.15 -21.83
C GLU A 310 -37.85 5.90 -20.87
N ALA A 311 -37.93 5.58 -19.57
CA ALA A 311 -37.02 6.15 -18.58
C ALA A 311 -35.63 5.51 -18.70
N LEU A 312 -34.59 6.36 -18.75
CA LEU A 312 -33.21 5.91 -18.67
C LEU A 312 -32.81 5.66 -17.22
N GLN A 313 -31.93 4.68 -17.03
CA GLN A 313 -31.40 4.35 -15.72
C GLN A 313 -30.28 5.34 -15.35
N LEU A 314 -30.43 5.95 -14.18
CA LEU A 314 -29.35 6.65 -13.49
C LEU A 314 -28.68 5.68 -12.53
N GLN A 315 -27.36 5.72 -12.46
CA GLN A 315 -26.54 4.86 -11.60
C GLN A 315 -25.34 5.62 -11.07
N LEU A 316 -24.76 5.16 -9.96
CA LEU A 316 -23.54 5.76 -9.45
C LEU A 316 -22.43 5.76 -10.52
N PRO A 317 -21.62 6.82 -10.59
CA PRO A 317 -20.56 6.95 -11.58
C PRO A 317 -19.46 5.91 -11.37
N HIS A 318 -19.26 5.51 -10.11
CA HIS A 318 -18.34 4.45 -9.70
C HIS A 318 -19.07 3.36 -8.91
N ARG A 319 -18.53 2.14 -8.94
CA ARG A 319 -19.03 1.03 -8.12
C ARG A 319 -18.67 1.29 -6.66
N VAL A 320 -19.70 1.51 -5.83
CA VAL A 320 -19.58 1.69 -4.38
C VAL A 320 -20.30 0.55 -3.68
N GLN A 321 -19.60 -0.22 -2.85
CA GLN A 321 -20.21 -1.26 -2.01
C GLN A 321 -21.00 -0.61 -0.87
N GLY A 322 -22.17 -1.17 -0.54
CA GLY A 322 -23.05 -0.61 0.49
C GLY A 322 -23.98 0.52 0.04
N ALA A 323 -23.89 0.94 -1.23
CA ALA A 323 -24.70 2.00 -1.84
C ALA A 323 -25.90 1.47 -2.65
N SER A 324 -26.44 0.30 -2.27
CA SER A 324 -27.57 -0.30 -2.96
C SER A 324 -28.77 0.64 -2.95
N GLY A 325 -29.28 0.98 -4.14
CA GLY A 325 -30.42 1.89 -4.32
C GLY A 325 -30.05 3.35 -4.56
N ASP A 326 -28.79 3.75 -4.37
CA ASP A 326 -28.33 5.11 -4.68
C ASP A 326 -27.94 5.23 -6.15
N CYS A 327 -28.14 6.42 -6.71
CA CYS A 327 -27.72 6.76 -8.07
C CYS A 327 -26.91 8.06 -8.16
N TRP A 328 -26.76 8.81 -7.07
CA TRP A 328 -26.07 10.10 -7.05
C TRP A 328 -24.96 10.11 -5.98
N LEU A 329 -23.80 10.65 -6.35
CA LEU A 329 -22.78 11.12 -5.41
C LEU A 329 -22.91 12.62 -5.24
N TYR A 330 -22.76 13.10 -4.01
CA TYR A 330 -22.85 14.53 -3.69
C TYR A 330 -21.51 15.06 -3.16
N ALA A 331 -21.17 16.30 -3.51
CA ALA A 331 -20.03 17.03 -2.94
C ALA A 331 -20.43 18.48 -2.65
N GLY A 332 -19.94 19.01 -1.53
CA GLY A 332 -20.26 20.36 -1.06
C GLY A 332 -20.38 20.45 0.46
N PRO A 333 -20.93 21.56 0.98
CA PRO A 333 -21.30 22.77 0.26
C PRO A 333 -20.07 23.67 0.01
N PHE A 334 -19.96 24.27 -1.17
CA PHE A 334 -18.89 25.19 -1.58
C PHE A 334 -19.33 26.65 -1.43
N GLU A 335 -18.46 27.54 -0.93
CA GLU A 335 -18.70 29.00 -1.12
C GLU A 335 -18.36 29.43 -2.55
N ALA A 336 -19.00 30.51 -2.98
CA ALA A 336 -18.74 31.13 -4.27
C ALA A 336 -17.23 31.41 -4.44
N GLY A 337 -16.66 30.95 -5.56
CA GLY A 337 -15.24 31.10 -5.87
C GLY A 337 -14.31 30.03 -5.28
N ALA A 338 -14.82 29.10 -4.46
CA ALA A 338 -14.06 27.94 -3.97
C ALA A 338 -14.38 26.65 -4.77
N GLU A 339 -15.14 26.77 -5.84
CA GLU A 339 -15.63 25.63 -6.61
C GLU A 339 -14.51 25.02 -7.45
N PRO A 340 -14.38 23.68 -7.45
CA PRO A 340 -13.34 22.98 -8.20
C PRO A 340 -13.57 23.04 -9.72
N GLU A 341 -12.52 22.77 -10.47
CA GLU A 341 -12.60 22.60 -11.92
C GLU A 341 -13.53 21.43 -12.28
N LEU A 342 -14.28 21.58 -13.38
CA LEU A 342 -15.29 20.60 -13.79
C LEU A 342 -14.70 19.21 -14.00
N SER A 343 -13.50 19.13 -14.58
CA SER A 343 -12.79 17.86 -14.82
C SER A 343 -12.36 17.16 -13.53
N ASP A 344 -12.17 17.91 -12.44
CA ASP A 344 -11.82 17.31 -11.14
C ASP A 344 -13.06 16.74 -10.43
N LEU A 345 -14.24 17.31 -10.64
CA LEU A 345 -15.52 16.86 -10.09
C LEU A 345 -16.05 15.54 -10.68
N MET A 346 -15.41 14.99 -11.70
CA MET A 346 -15.78 13.69 -12.27
C MET A 346 -14.68 12.66 -11.96
N ARG A 347 -14.10 12.74 -10.76
CA ARG A 347 -13.00 11.88 -10.31
C ARG A 347 -13.19 11.46 -8.85
N MET A 348 -12.60 10.31 -8.50
CA MET A 348 -12.58 9.75 -7.14
C MET A 348 -11.22 9.92 -6.45
N ASP A 349 -10.23 10.52 -7.10
CA ASP A 349 -8.88 10.72 -6.55
C ASP A 349 -8.61 12.19 -6.17
N ARG A 350 -9.69 12.95 -5.93
CA ARG A 350 -9.64 14.37 -5.60
C ARG A 350 -10.40 14.67 -4.33
N VAL A 351 -9.77 15.47 -3.46
CA VAL A 351 -10.44 16.10 -2.31
C VAL A 351 -10.64 17.56 -2.65
N TYR A 352 -11.83 18.08 -2.32
CA TYR A 352 -12.22 19.41 -2.77
C TYR A 352 -12.15 20.41 -1.62
N GLN A 353 -11.51 21.55 -1.87
CA GLN A 353 -11.56 22.69 -0.97
C GLN A 353 -12.96 23.31 -1.03
N THR A 354 -13.56 23.64 0.12
CA THR A 354 -14.92 24.21 0.16
C THR A 354 -14.94 25.71 0.43
N SER A 355 -13.80 26.32 0.79
CA SER A 355 -13.68 27.75 1.08
C SER A 355 -12.56 28.47 0.32
N VAL A 356 -12.73 29.77 0.08
CA VAL A 356 -11.76 30.59 -0.70
C VAL A 356 -10.44 30.79 0.08
N ALA A 357 -10.50 30.75 1.41
CA ALA A 357 -9.34 30.88 2.27
C ALA A 357 -8.45 29.64 2.22
N LYS A 358 -7.22 29.74 1.69
CA LYS A 358 -6.31 28.59 1.53
C LYS A 358 -5.76 28.00 2.84
N GLN A 359 -5.70 28.76 3.93
CA GLN A 359 -5.22 28.28 5.22
C GLN A 359 -6.39 27.85 6.11
N GLY A 360 -6.38 26.59 6.58
CA GLY A 360 -7.41 26.04 7.45
C GLY A 360 -8.77 25.82 6.77
N SER A 361 -8.84 25.82 5.43
CA SER A 361 -10.08 25.58 4.70
C SER A 361 -10.67 24.21 5.01
N ALA A 362 -11.98 24.20 5.24
CA ALA A 362 -12.76 22.98 5.19
C ALA A 362 -12.59 22.32 3.80
N ARG A 363 -12.50 20.99 3.82
CA ARG A 363 -12.39 20.15 2.63
C ARG A 363 -13.49 19.12 2.67
N THR A 364 -13.99 18.71 1.51
CA THR A 364 -15.02 17.69 1.38
C THR A 364 -14.60 16.63 0.37
N TYR A 365 -15.31 15.51 0.45
CA TYR A 365 -15.25 14.43 -0.50
C TYR A 365 -16.68 13.95 -0.82
N TRP A 366 -16.79 12.96 -1.70
CA TRP A 366 -18.06 12.38 -2.13
C TRP A 366 -18.83 11.73 -0.97
N ARG A 367 -20.14 11.96 -0.94
CA ARG A 367 -21.09 11.40 0.02
C ARG A 367 -22.37 10.95 -0.67
N LEU A 368 -23.18 10.18 0.05
CA LEU A 368 -24.52 9.78 -0.36
C LEU A 368 -25.58 10.61 0.34
N ASP A 369 -26.82 10.50 -0.15
CA ASP A 369 -28.01 11.03 0.48
C ASP A 369 -28.50 10.10 1.59
N ARG A 370 -27.66 9.94 2.61
CA ARG A 370 -27.93 9.16 3.83
C ARG A 370 -27.25 9.86 5.02
N PRO A 371 -27.71 9.64 6.27
CA PRO A 371 -27.07 10.23 7.45
C PRO A 371 -25.57 9.91 7.50
N ASP A 372 -24.73 10.95 7.53
CA ASP A 372 -23.26 10.89 7.65
C ASP A 372 -22.54 9.89 6.72
N ALA A 373 -23.11 9.58 5.55
CA ALA A 373 -22.60 8.54 4.66
C ALA A 373 -21.60 9.07 3.62
N PHE A 374 -20.31 8.89 3.87
CA PHE A 374 -19.24 9.23 2.95
C PHE A 374 -18.80 8.04 2.11
N ILE A 375 -18.15 8.32 0.98
CA ILE A 375 -17.46 7.32 0.18
C ILE A 375 -16.00 7.23 0.61
N ARG A 376 -15.51 6.02 0.85
CA ARG A 376 -14.13 5.79 1.28
C ARG A 376 -13.51 4.62 0.54
N PRO A 377 -12.29 4.75 -0.02
CA PRO A 377 -11.56 3.66 -0.67
C PRO A 377 -10.90 2.75 0.37
N TYR A 378 -10.85 1.46 0.08
CA TYR A 378 -10.21 0.47 0.93
C TYR A 378 -9.32 -0.46 0.12
N TYR A 379 -8.22 -0.88 0.74
CA TYR A 379 -7.57 -2.14 0.39
C TYR A 379 -8.50 -3.29 0.81
N GLU A 380 -9.06 -4.03 -0.14
CA GLU A 380 -9.74 -5.28 0.21
C GLU A 380 -8.70 -6.23 0.81
N ASN A 381 -8.88 -6.54 2.10
CA ASN A 381 -8.26 -7.51 3.00
C ASN A 381 -6.99 -8.32 2.60
N ALA A 382 -6.10 -7.86 1.73
CA ALA A 382 -4.75 -8.43 1.67
C ALA A 382 -3.98 -7.95 2.89
N MET A 383 -3.52 -8.91 3.68
CA MET A 383 -2.49 -8.65 4.67
C MET A 383 -1.16 -8.45 3.97
N LEU A 384 -0.41 -7.43 4.39
CA LEU A 384 1.04 -7.43 4.24
C LEU A 384 1.59 -8.17 5.46
N SER A 385 1.38 -9.48 5.53
CA SER A 385 1.99 -10.25 6.60
C SER A 385 3.40 -10.64 6.18
N ASN A 386 4.37 -10.29 7.02
CA ASN A 386 5.73 -10.81 7.04
C ASN A 386 5.82 -12.35 7.17
N LYS A 387 4.70 -13.07 7.22
CA LYS A 387 4.67 -14.54 7.17
C LYS A 387 3.83 -15.14 6.05
N TRP A 388 2.96 -14.37 5.38
CA TRP A 388 2.06 -14.91 4.35
C TRP A 388 1.64 -13.79 3.39
N THR A 389 2.33 -13.67 2.25
CA THR A 389 1.72 -13.06 1.07
C THR A 389 0.55 -13.96 0.68
N VAL A 390 -0.68 -13.46 0.84
CA VAL A 390 -1.86 -14.22 0.45
C VAL A 390 -1.90 -14.31 -1.08
N GLY A 391 -1.84 -15.52 -1.63
CA GLY A 391 -1.80 -15.73 -3.09
C GLY A 391 -3.11 -15.39 -3.80
N SER A 392 -4.15 -15.07 -3.03
CA SER A 392 -5.52 -14.82 -3.47
C SER A 392 -5.89 -13.34 -3.63
N VAL A 393 -5.03 -12.41 -3.17
CA VAL A 393 -5.33 -10.98 -3.23
C VAL A 393 -4.23 -10.22 -3.96
N THR A 394 -4.64 -9.32 -4.85
CA THR A 394 -3.72 -8.51 -5.64
C THR A 394 -2.90 -7.56 -4.76
N ASN A 395 -1.60 -7.47 -5.06
CA ASN A 395 -0.73 -6.44 -4.50
C ASN A 395 -0.74 -5.15 -5.32
N TYR A 396 -1.47 -5.09 -6.45
CA TYR A 396 -1.53 -3.90 -7.29
C TYR A 396 -2.03 -2.67 -6.52
N GLY A 397 -1.45 -1.50 -6.78
CA GLY A 397 -1.85 -0.24 -6.14
C GLY A 397 -1.51 -0.13 -4.65
N ARG A 398 -0.64 -1.00 -4.14
CA ARG A 398 -0.15 -0.97 -2.75
C ARG A 398 1.25 -0.37 -2.65
N TRP A 399 1.45 0.38 -1.57
CA TRP A 399 2.72 0.99 -1.19
C TRP A 399 3.35 0.25 -0.01
N ASP A 400 4.45 -0.47 -0.25
CA ASP A 400 5.30 -1.07 0.77
C ASP A 400 6.73 -1.31 0.23
N TYR A 401 7.69 -1.68 1.08
CA TYR A 401 9.06 -1.83 0.59
C TYR A 401 9.27 -3.05 -0.35
N PRO A 402 8.68 -4.25 -0.13
CA PRO A 402 8.91 -5.40 -1.02
C PRO A 402 8.32 -5.19 -2.42
N LEU A 403 7.21 -4.48 -2.53
CA LEU A 403 6.66 -4.09 -3.82
C LEU A 403 7.53 -3.03 -4.50
N GLY A 404 8.20 -2.16 -3.74
CA GLY A 404 9.17 -1.22 -4.30
C GLY A 404 10.26 -1.92 -5.12
N VAL A 405 10.90 -2.96 -4.58
CA VAL A 405 11.91 -3.73 -5.33
C VAL A 405 11.27 -4.51 -6.48
N THR A 406 10.04 -4.99 -6.31
CA THR A 406 9.32 -5.74 -7.35
C THR A 406 8.96 -4.88 -8.55
N VAL A 407 8.40 -3.69 -8.32
CA VAL A 407 8.14 -2.68 -9.36
C VAL A 407 9.44 -2.27 -10.04
N TYR A 408 10.52 -2.05 -9.28
CA TYR A 408 11.83 -1.74 -9.85
C TYR A 408 12.33 -2.88 -10.76
N GLY A 409 12.18 -4.14 -10.35
CA GLY A 409 12.52 -5.30 -11.16
C GLY A 409 11.70 -5.41 -12.45
N LEU A 410 10.39 -5.15 -12.39
CA LEU A 410 9.53 -5.12 -13.57
C LEU A 410 9.95 -4.02 -14.55
N LEU A 411 10.27 -2.82 -14.06
CA LEU A 411 10.77 -1.72 -14.89
C LEU A 411 12.07 -2.10 -15.61
N GLN A 412 13.05 -2.64 -14.89
CA GLN A 412 14.35 -3.00 -15.48
C GLN A 412 14.23 -4.19 -16.45
N ALA A 413 13.49 -5.25 -16.09
CA ALA A 413 13.30 -6.41 -16.95
C ALA A 413 12.48 -6.05 -18.19
N GLY A 414 11.40 -5.27 -18.03
CA GLY A 414 10.60 -4.79 -19.15
C GLY A 414 11.40 -3.94 -20.14
N ARG A 415 12.29 -3.07 -19.65
CA ARG A 415 13.22 -2.31 -20.50
C ARG A 415 14.22 -3.20 -21.24
N TYR A 416 14.82 -4.15 -20.52
CA TYR A 416 15.79 -5.09 -21.10
C TYR A 416 15.16 -5.94 -22.21
N MET A 417 13.96 -6.48 -21.97
CA MET A 417 13.22 -7.29 -22.95
C MET A 417 12.44 -6.46 -23.98
N GLN A 418 12.49 -5.13 -23.92
CA GLN A 418 11.69 -4.23 -24.76
C GLN A 418 10.17 -4.53 -24.72
N ARG A 419 9.63 -4.77 -23.52
CA ARG A 419 8.23 -5.09 -23.24
C ARG A 419 7.50 -3.89 -22.60
N PRO A 420 6.93 -2.96 -23.41
CA PRO A 420 6.29 -1.76 -22.89
C PRO A 420 5.02 -2.04 -22.09
N ASP A 421 4.39 -3.19 -22.27
CA ASP A 421 3.25 -3.65 -21.46
C ASP A 421 3.65 -3.91 -19.99
N ILE A 422 4.86 -4.44 -19.76
CA ILE A 422 5.39 -4.69 -18.41
C ILE A 422 5.77 -3.38 -17.73
N THR A 423 6.47 -2.48 -18.44
CA THR A 423 6.86 -1.17 -17.87
C THR A 423 5.64 -0.29 -17.62
N ARG A 424 4.62 -0.34 -18.49
CA ARG A 424 3.34 0.34 -18.29
C ARG A 424 2.62 -0.17 -17.04
N TYR A 425 2.47 -1.49 -16.88
CA TYR A 425 1.87 -2.06 -15.68
C TYR A 425 2.56 -1.56 -14.40
N ALA A 426 3.90 -1.56 -14.39
CA ALA A 426 4.67 -1.09 -13.25
C ALA A 426 4.47 0.42 -12.97
N ALA A 427 4.42 1.25 -14.01
CA ALA A 427 4.15 2.69 -13.87
C ALA A 427 2.72 2.97 -13.38
N GLU A 428 1.73 2.27 -13.92
CA GLU A 428 0.32 2.39 -13.52
C GLU A 428 0.10 1.90 -12.08
N HIS A 429 0.85 0.87 -11.62
CA HIS A 429 0.88 0.46 -10.21
C HIS A 429 1.33 1.62 -9.31
N VAL A 430 2.43 2.28 -9.66
CA VAL A 430 2.94 3.43 -8.89
C VAL A 430 1.92 4.56 -8.89
N GLN A 431 1.35 4.89 -10.05
CA GLN A 431 0.32 5.94 -10.18
C GLN A 431 -0.91 5.64 -9.33
N ALA A 432 -1.39 4.39 -9.29
CA ALA A 432 -2.50 3.99 -8.45
C ALA A 432 -2.24 4.26 -6.95
N CYS A 433 -0.99 4.11 -6.50
CA CYS A 433 -0.58 4.44 -5.14
C CYS A 433 -0.56 5.96 -4.90
N THR A 434 0.06 6.72 -5.81
CA THR A 434 0.38 8.14 -5.60
C THR A 434 -0.77 9.09 -5.92
N GLN A 435 -1.68 8.75 -6.84
CA GLN A 435 -2.80 9.64 -7.21
C GLN A 435 -3.74 9.92 -6.03
N MET A 436 -3.85 8.96 -5.10
CA MET A 436 -4.64 9.09 -3.88
C MET A 436 -3.89 9.77 -2.74
N TYR A 437 -2.67 10.29 -2.95
CA TYR A 437 -1.83 10.80 -1.87
C TYR A 437 -2.48 11.95 -1.07
N GLU A 438 -3.05 12.94 -1.76
CA GLU A 438 -3.76 14.04 -1.10
C GLU A 438 -5.02 13.56 -0.38
N TYR A 439 -5.75 12.62 -0.99
CA TYR A 439 -6.88 11.96 -0.36
C TYR A 439 -6.47 11.26 0.93
N SER A 440 -5.41 10.44 0.91
CA SER A 440 -4.97 9.68 2.08
C SER A 440 -4.49 10.58 3.22
N LEU A 441 -3.90 11.76 2.92
CA LEU A 441 -3.58 12.76 3.93
C LEU A 441 -4.84 13.32 4.60
N TRP A 442 -5.84 13.69 3.79
CA TRP A 442 -7.12 14.19 4.27
C TRP A 442 -7.90 13.11 5.04
N ASP A 443 -7.96 11.88 4.53
CA ASP A 443 -8.64 10.73 5.13
C ASP A 443 -8.13 10.45 6.56
N ARG A 444 -6.80 10.50 6.76
CA ARG A 444 -6.21 10.41 8.11
C ARG A 444 -6.63 11.57 9.00
N GLU A 445 -6.60 12.79 8.49
CA GLU A 445 -6.99 13.98 9.27
C GLU A 445 -8.47 13.92 9.68
N GLN A 446 -9.35 13.48 8.78
CA GLN A 446 -10.79 13.43 9.03
C GLN A 446 -11.22 12.26 9.91
N TYR A 447 -10.61 11.08 9.71
CA TYR A 447 -11.11 9.83 10.31
C TYR A 447 -10.09 9.15 11.23
N GLY A 448 -8.99 9.85 11.55
CA GLY A 448 -7.95 9.44 12.51
C GLY A 448 -6.89 8.48 11.96
N PHE A 449 -7.26 7.62 11.01
CA PHE A 449 -6.34 6.66 10.37
C PHE A 449 -6.69 6.49 8.90
N PRO A 450 -5.71 6.46 7.98
CA PRO A 450 -6.02 6.35 6.55
C PRO A 450 -6.40 4.92 6.16
N ALA A 451 -7.40 4.76 5.29
CA ALA A 451 -7.85 3.45 4.79
C ALA A 451 -6.95 2.87 3.69
N ILE A 452 -6.17 3.72 3.03
CA ILE A 452 -5.18 3.38 2.01
C ILE A 452 -3.87 4.15 2.26
N ASN A 453 -2.76 3.72 1.66
CA ASN A 453 -1.45 4.38 1.76
C ASN A 453 -0.94 4.61 3.21
N GLN A 454 -1.27 3.73 4.16
CA GLN A 454 -0.91 3.87 5.58
C GLN A 454 0.58 4.16 5.77
N GLN A 455 1.44 3.35 5.13
CA GLN A 455 2.89 3.50 5.25
C GLN A 455 3.38 4.83 4.67
N LEU A 456 2.94 5.19 3.46
CA LEU A 456 3.31 6.45 2.79
C LEU A 456 2.90 7.69 3.61
N ILE A 457 1.71 7.68 4.21
CA ILE A 457 1.20 8.82 4.98
C ILE A 457 1.84 8.91 6.37
N MET A 458 2.14 7.76 6.98
CA MET A 458 2.60 7.65 8.35
C MET A 458 4.08 7.26 8.46
N LEU A 459 4.93 8.01 7.75
CA LEU A 459 6.39 7.86 7.76
C LEU A 459 6.94 7.89 9.19
N LYS A 460 7.46 6.74 9.65
CA LYS A 460 8.14 6.59 10.94
C LYS A 460 9.52 5.95 10.78
N MET A 461 9.71 5.13 9.75
CA MET A 461 10.97 4.43 9.49
C MET A 461 11.24 4.35 7.99
N LEU A 462 12.49 4.07 7.63
CA LEU A 462 12.95 3.98 6.23
C LEU A 462 12.11 2.99 5.40
N ASP A 463 11.74 1.84 5.97
CA ASP A 463 10.92 0.80 5.33
C ASP A 463 9.57 1.33 4.83
N ASN A 464 9.04 2.42 5.42
CA ASN A 464 7.76 2.98 5.00
C ASN A 464 7.82 3.69 3.64
N CYS A 465 9.02 4.03 3.14
CA CYS A 465 9.13 4.90 1.97
C CYS A 465 10.29 4.61 1.01
N GLY A 466 11.47 4.19 1.47
CA GLY A 466 12.66 4.27 0.63
C GLY A 466 12.63 3.40 -0.62
N SER A 467 12.40 2.10 -0.47
CA SER A 467 12.35 1.17 -1.60
C SER A 467 11.30 1.57 -2.65
N PHE A 468 10.07 1.87 -2.21
CA PHE A 468 9.00 2.24 -3.14
C PHE A 468 9.16 3.65 -3.70
N GLY A 469 9.61 4.61 -2.90
CA GLY A 469 9.97 5.96 -3.38
C GLY A 469 11.07 5.93 -4.42
N SER A 470 12.05 5.02 -4.27
CA SER A 470 13.10 4.77 -5.26
C SER A 470 12.50 4.27 -6.58
N ALA A 471 11.64 3.24 -6.53
CA ALA A 471 10.95 2.74 -7.71
C ALA A 471 10.02 3.77 -8.37
N MET A 472 9.36 4.61 -7.57
CA MET A 472 8.53 5.72 -8.03
C MET A 472 9.37 6.73 -8.84
N LEU A 473 10.54 7.12 -8.33
CA LEU A 473 11.46 8.01 -9.04
C LEU A 473 12.07 7.36 -10.29
N GLU A 474 12.29 6.05 -10.27
CA GLU A 474 12.70 5.31 -11.47
C GLU A 474 11.62 5.38 -12.57
N SER A 475 10.35 5.20 -12.21
CA SER A 475 9.21 5.32 -13.13
C SER A 475 9.03 6.76 -13.63
N TYR A 476 9.25 7.76 -12.77
CA TYR A 476 9.17 9.19 -13.11
C TYR A 476 10.04 9.57 -14.31
N THR A 477 11.17 8.89 -14.51
CA THR A 477 12.08 9.18 -15.61
C THR A 477 11.42 9.06 -16.99
N GLU A 478 10.37 8.24 -17.10
CA GLU A 478 9.59 8.02 -18.31
C GLU A 478 8.23 8.72 -18.29
N CYS A 479 7.43 8.51 -17.24
CA CYS A 479 6.04 8.98 -17.23
C CYS A 479 5.90 10.47 -16.93
N LYS A 480 6.90 11.08 -16.28
CA LYS A 480 6.91 12.50 -15.86
C LYS A 480 5.67 12.92 -15.05
N GLU A 481 5.07 11.99 -14.32
CA GLU A 481 3.85 12.22 -13.52
C GLU A 481 4.10 13.28 -12.42
N PRO A 482 3.48 14.47 -12.50
CA PRO A 482 3.78 15.58 -11.60
C PRO A 482 3.49 15.29 -10.12
N THR A 483 2.54 14.41 -9.82
CA THR A 483 2.19 14.06 -8.42
C THR A 483 3.33 13.37 -7.67
N PHE A 484 4.35 12.86 -8.35
CA PHE A 484 5.46 12.15 -7.71
C PHE A 484 6.45 13.08 -7.00
N LEU A 485 6.67 14.30 -7.52
CA LEU A 485 7.69 15.20 -6.97
C LEU A 485 7.38 15.69 -5.55
N PRO A 486 6.14 16.12 -5.21
CA PRO A 486 5.80 16.48 -3.83
C PRO A 486 5.97 15.31 -2.85
N ILE A 487 5.68 14.08 -3.30
CA ILE A 487 5.89 12.87 -2.50
C ILE A 487 7.39 12.63 -2.29
N ALA A 488 8.18 12.74 -3.34
CA ALA A 488 9.63 12.59 -3.27
C ALA A 488 10.27 13.63 -2.33
N ASP A 489 9.86 14.90 -2.41
CA ASP A 489 10.33 15.95 -1.52
C ASP A 489 10.00 15.64 -0.05
N ARG A 490 8.82 15.10 0.25
CA ARG A 490 8.48 14.66 1.62
C ARG A 490 9.34 13.49 2.10
N ILE A 491 9.59 12.51 1.25
CA ILE A 491 10.45 11.36 1.60
C ILE A 491 11.89 11.85 1.84
N ALA A 492 12.39 12.76 1.01
CA ALA A 492 13.70 13.37 1.17
C ALA A 492 13.79 14.20 2.47
N ASP A 493 12.80 15.05 2.77
CA ASP A 493 12.75 15.79 4.04
C ASP A 493 12.72 14.84 5.25
N PHE A 494 11.96 13.74 5.17
CA PHE A 494 11.97 12.72 6.20
C PHE A 494 13.37 12.15 6.40
N MET A 495 14.04 11.65 5.36
CA MET A 495 15.35 11.01 5.48
C MET A 495 16.48 11.99 5.86
N LEU A 496 16.50 13.17 5.26
CA LEU A 496 17.61 14.13 5.42
C LEU A 496 17.49 14.92 6.70
N SER A 497 16.28 15.35 7.07
CA SER A 497 16.05 16.34 8.13
C SER A 497 15.43 15.78 9.40
N ARG A 498 14.63 14.70 9.34
CA ARG A 498 13.78 14.26 10.46
C ARG A 498 14.14 12.89 11.03
N LEU A 499 14.61 11.98 10.18
CA LEU A 499 14.98 10.62 10.57
C LEU A 499 16.05 10.66 11.65
N GLU A 500 15.90 9.77 12.62
CA GLU A 500 16.79 9.71 13.77
C GLU A 500 18.21 9.31 13.38
N ARG A 501 19.17 9.96 14.04
CA ARG A 501 20.61 9.80 13.77
C ARG A 501 21.38 9.57 15.05
N ARG A 502 22.43 8.76 14.96
CA ARG A 502 23.48 8.71 15.99
C ARG A 502 24.29 10.01 15.98
N SER A 503 25.10 10.21 17.01
CA SER A 503 25.93 11.42 17.15
C SER A 503 26.94 11.62 16.01
N ASP A 504 27.34 10.56 15.32
CA ASP A 504 28.18 10.62 14.12
C ASP A 504 27.39 10.79 12.80
N GLY A 505 26.06 10.89 12.88
CA GLY A 505 25.16 11.11 11.76
C GLY A 505 24.59 9.83 11.13
N ALA A 506 24.95 8.64 11.65
CA ALA A 506 24.47 7.38 11.09
C ALA A 506 22.96 7.22 11.32
N PHE A 507 22.23 6.80 10.29
CA PHE A 507 20.81 6.46 10.44
C PHE A 507 20.64 5.30 11.43
N TYR A 508 19.61 5.39 12.27
CA TYR A 508 19.24 4.30 13.18
C TYR A 508 17.76 4.38 13.55
N ARG A 509 17.28 3.37 14.27
CA ARG A 509 15.89 3.19 14.67
C ARG A 509 15.74 3.49 16.16
N THR A 510 15.08 4.59 16.53
CA THR A 510 14.69 4.83 17.95
C THR A 510 13.59 3.87 18.36
N CYS A 511 12.49 3.83 17.59
CA CYS A 511 11.39 2.85 17.73
C CYS A 511 10.99 2.50 19.19
N ALA A 512 10.84 3.51 20.05
CA ALA A 512 10.62 3.31 21.49
C ALA A 512 9.45 2.34 21.78
N GLY A 513 9.71 1.31 22.59
CA GLY A 513 8.72 0.29 22.95
C GLY A 513 8.46 -0.78 21.88
N GLU A 514 9.18 -0.76 20.76
CA GLU A 514 9.12 -1.79 19.73
C GLU A 514 10.37 -2.69 19.78
N TYR A 515 10.30 -3.87 19.17
CA TYR A 515 11.44 -4.80 19.16
C TYR A 515 12.69 -4.18 18.51
N ALA A 516 12.52 -3.30 17.51
CA ALA A 516 13.61 -2.61 16.81
C ALA A 516 14.16 -1.39 17.58
N GLU A 517 13.76 -1.19 18.83
CA GLU A 517 14.20 -0.05 19.64
C GLU A 517 15.73 0.03 19.75
N ASN A 518 16.28 1.21 19.44
CA ASN A 518 17.70 1.57 19.49
C ASN A 518 18.60 0.60 18.71
N THR A 519 18.28 0.38 17.42
CA THR A 519 19.05 -0.53 16.55
C THR A 519 19.42 0.10 15.20
N MET A 520 20.45 -0.43 14.53
CA MET A 520 20.84 -0.12 13.15
C MET A 520 20.91 -1.42 12.35
N TRP A 521 20.33 -1.45 11.15
CA TRP A 521 20.15 -2.67 10.37
C TRP A 521 20.81 -2.54 9.01
N ALA A 522 21.57 -3.53 8.56
CA ALA A 522 22.20 -3.52 7.22
C ALA A 522 21.20 -3.17 6.09
N ASP A 523 19.95 -3.61 6.24
CA ASP A 523 18.80 -3.35 5.36
C ASP A 523 18.50 -1.85 5.17
N ASP A 524 18.76 -1.01 6.18
CA ASP A 524 18.51 0.44 6.13
C ASP A 524 19.31 1.13 5.01
N LEU A 525 20.43 0.55 4.55
CA LEU A 525 21.16 1.04 3.40
C LEU A 525 20.33 0.94 2.12
N TYR A 526 19.56 -0.14 1.94
CA TYR A 526 18.62 -0.28 0.82
C TYR A 526 17.37 0.57 1.00
N MET A 527 16.87 0.68 2.23
CA MET A 527 15.70 1.50 2.53
C MET A 527 15.99 3.01 2.49
N SER A 528 17.20 3.45 2.17
CA SER A 528 17.57 4.86 2.10
C SER A 528 18.33 5.23 0.83
N THR A 529 19.48 4.60 0.59
CA THR A 529 20.47 5.11 -0.37
C THR A 529 20.03 5.05 -1.84
N PRO A 530 19.31 4.02 -2.34
CA PRO A 530 18.80 4.02 -3.73
C PRO A 530 17.76 5.11 -3.98
N PHE A 531 16.94 5.45 -2.98
CA PHE A 531 16.01 6.57 -3.07
C PHE A 531 16.77 7.90 -3.18
N LEU A 532 17.72 8.14 -2.27
CA LEU A 532 18.50 9.37 -2.23
C LEU A 532 19.29 9.60 -3.53
N VAL A 533 19.86 8.53 -4.11
CA VAL A 533 20.51 8.54 -5.43
C VAL A 533 19.56 9.02 -6.53
N ARG A 534 18.37 8.42 -6.62
CA ARG A 534 17.38 8.79 -7.65
C ARG A 534 16.82 10.19 -7.42
N TYR A 535 16.64 10.58 -6.16
CA TYR A 535 16.18 11.90 -5.79
C TYR A 535 17.18 12.98 -6.23
N ALA A 536 18.47 12.77 -5.95
CA ALA A 536 19.54 13.64 -6.41
C ALA A 536 19.56 13.75 -7.95
N ARG A 537 19.41 12.62 -8.65
CA ARG A 537 19.39 12.57 -10.13
C ARG A 537 18.21 13.35 -10.72
N VAL A 538 17.02 13.23 -10.13
CA VAL A 538 15.79 13.87 -10.64
C VAL A 538 15.75 15.36 -10.30
N THR A 539 16.22 15.76 -9.12
CA THR A 539 16.08 17.13 -8.60
C THR A 539 17.34 17.99 -8.75
N GLY A 540 18.51 17.37 -8.98
CA GLY A 540 19.80 18.04 -8.99
C GLY A 540 20.39 18.33 -7.60
N LYS A 541 19.73 17.90 -6.51
CA LYS A 541 20.18 18.13 -5.13
C LYS A 541 21.25 17.12 -4.73
N SER A 542 22.53 17.49 -4.93
CA SER A 542 23.68 16.60 -4.66
C SER A 542 23.84 16.19 -3.20
N GLU A 543 23.33 16.99 -2.26
CA GLU A 543 23.34 16.69 -0.81
C GLU A 543 22.75 15.31 -0.48
N ALA A 544 21.74 14.86 -1.23
CA ALA A 544 21.14 13.54 -1.06
C ALA A 544 22.11 12.43 -1.49
N LEU A 545 22.88 12.64 -2.56
CA LEU A 545 23.89 11.70 -3.02
C LEU A 545 25.09 11.63 -2.06
N ASP A 546 25.53 12.77 -1.54
CA ASP A 546 26.61 12.85 -0.54
C ASP A 546 26.22 12.09 0.74
N GLU A 547 24.98 12.28 1.20
CA GLU A 547 24.44 11.56 2.35
C GLU A 547 24.36 10.06 2.08
N ALA A 548 23.91 9.63 0.90
CA ALA A 548 23.86 8.23 0.52
C ALA A 548 25.24 7.55 0.58
N ALA A 549 26.29 8.22 0.08
CA ALA A 549 27.66 7.72 0.15
C ALA A 549 28.18 7.62 1.59
N LYS A 550 27.96 8.68 2.39
CA LYS A 550 28.41 8.76 3.79
C LYS A 550 27.86 7.62 4.65
N GLN A 551 26.61 7.21 4.44
CA GLN A 551 25.99 6.16 5.24
C GLN A 551 26.72 4.81 5.12
N PHE A 552 27.32 4.47 3.97
CA PHE A 552 28.10 3.22 3.85
C PHE A 552 29.34 3.21 4.76
N SER A 553 30.08 4.31 4.80
CA SER A 553 31.25 4.45 5.67
C SER A 553 30.87 4.35 7.16
N LEU A 554 29.72 4.91 7.53
CA LEU A 554 29.18 4.81 8.89
C LEU A 554 28.69 3.40 9.24
N TYR A 555 27.93 2.75 8.36
CA TYR A 555 27.44 1.40 8.59
C TYR A 555 28.57 0.37 8.64
N ARG A 556 29.62 0.55 7.81
CA ARG A 556 30.83 -0.26 7.87
C ARG A 556 31.47 -0.23 9.26
N LYS A 557 31.55 0.93 9.91
CA LYS A 557 32.11 1.08 11.26
C LYS A 557 31.38 0.23 12.30
N TYR A 558 30.06 0.09 12.18
CA TYR A 558 29.24 -0.64 13.16
C TYR A 558 29.07 -2.12 12.86
N LEU A 559 28.91 -2.48 11.57
CA LEU A 559 28.42 -3.80 11.17
C LEU A 559 29.47 -4.67 10.48
N PHE A 560 30.56 -4.12 9.96
CA PHE A 560 31.51 -4.90 9.18
C PHE A 560 32.26 -5.92 10.04
N MET A 561 32.31 -7.16 9.56
CA MET A 561 32.99 -8.29 10.17
C MET A 561 34.30 -8.56 9.40
N PRO A 562 35.44 -8.01 9.83
CA PRO A 562 36.68 -8.04 9.05
C PRO A 562 37.25 -9.45 8.82
N GLU A 563 36.98 -10.39 9.73
CA GLU A 563 37.40 -11.79 9.60
C GLU A 563 36.80 -12.47 8.37
N TYR A 564 35.53 -12.19 8.09
CA TYR A 564 34.77 -12.78 6.99
C TYR A 564 34.63 -11.85 5.78
N LYS A 565 34.98 -10.57 5.93
CA LYS A 565 34.76 -9.50 4.93
C LYS A 565 33.29 -9.37 4.51
N ILE A 566 32.38 -9.52 5.46
CA ILE A 566 30.92 -9.39 5.25
C ILE A 566 30.31 -8.56 6.39
N MET A 567 29.00 -8.34 6.36
CA MET A 567 28.29 -7.52 7.36
C MET A 567 27.57 -8.40 8.38
N SER A 568 27.58 -7.98 9.64
CA SER A 568 26.58 -8.36 10.63
C SER A 568 25.23 -7.74 10.26
N HIS A 569 24.13 -8.43 10.56
CA HIS A 569 22.79 -7.92 10.23
C HIS A 569 22.43 -6.65 11.03
N VAL A 570 22.58 -6.67 12.36
CA VAL A 570 22.10 -5.59 13.23
C VAL A 570 23.17 -5.18 14.24
N TYR A 571 23.23 -3.89 14.53
CA TYR A 571 23.90 -3.34 15.70
C TYR A 571 22.85 -2.88 16.71
N ASP A 572 22.90 -3.43 17.92
CA ASP A 572 21.99 -3.08 19.00
C ASP A 572 22.69 -2.12 19.96
N PHE A 573 22.23 -0.87 19.99
CA PHE A 573 22.82 0.16 20.84
C PHE A 573 22.45 0.03 22.31
N LYS A 574 21.48 -0.83 22.67
CA LYS A 574 21.18 -1.15 24.08
C LYS A 574 22.31 -1.98 24.69
N TYR A 575 22.93 -2.84 23.89
CA TYR A 575 24.03 -3.72 24.30
C TYR A 575 25.39 -3.26 23.76
N GLU A 576 25.43 -2.18 22.99
CA GLU A 576 26.61 -1.66 22.31
C GLU A 576 27.36 -2.74 21.50
N GLN A 577 26.60 -3.62 20.85
CA GLN A 577 27.14 -4.79 20.17
C GLN A 577 26.40 -5.12 18.87
N ALA A 578 27.16 -5.45 17.84
CA ALA A 578 26.66 -6.10 16.63
C ALA A 578 26.24 -7.54 16.94
N THR A 579 25.17 -8.02 16.32
CA THR A 579 24.68 -9.40 16.52
C THR A 579 25.71 -10.45 16.10
N GLN A 580 26.69 -10.08 15.25
CA GLN A 580 27.66 -10.97 14.64
C GLN A 580 27.03 -12.11 13.83
N ILE A 581 25.75 -11.97 13.46
CA ILE A 581 25.05 -12.88 12.57
C ILE A 581 25.03 -12.28 11.16
N PRO A 582 25.78 -12.84 10.18
CA PRO A 582 25.77 -12.37 8.81
C PRO A 582 24.59 -12.97 8.05
N TRP A 583 23.40 -12.41 8.29
CA TRP A 583 22.19 -12.80 7.57
C TRP A 583 22.32 -12.46 6.07
N GLY A 584 21.97 -13.42 5.22
CA GLY A 584 22.18 -13.35 3.77
C GLY A 584 21.48 -12.15 3.13
N ARG A 585 20.18 -11.94 3.38
CA ARG A 585 19.44 -10.85 2.72
C ARG A 585 19.91 -9.46 3.16
N GLY A 586 20.19 -9.22 4.45
CA GLY A 586 20.75 -7.95 4.91
C GLY A 586 22.09 -7.61 4.23
N ASN A 587 22.94 -8.63 4.00
CA ASN A 587 24.17 -8.48 3.21
C ASN A 587 23.90 -8.22 1.72
N GLY A 588 22.92 -8.93 1.13
CA GLY A 588 22.47 -8.68 -0.23
C GLY A 588 22.03 -7.23 -0.42
N TRP A 589 21.25 -6.67 0.52
CA TRP A 589 20.81 -5.27 0.48
C TRP A 589 21.97 -4.28 0.57
N THR A 590 22.98 -4.59 1.39
CA THR A 590 24.20 -3.79 1.45
C THR A 590 24.89 -3.75 0.09
N LEU A 591 25.15 -4.91 -0.52
CA LEU A 591 25.86 -4.98 -1.80
C LEU A 591 25.06 -4.33 -2.93
N PHE A 592 23.78 -4.67 -3.03
CA PHE A 592 22.86 -4.10 -4.02
C PHE A 592 22.91 -2.57 -3.99
N SER A 593 22.74 -1.99 -2.80
CA SER A 593 22.66 -0.55 -2.63
C SER A 593 24.00 0.15 -2.87
N LEU A 594 25.10 -0.52 -2.52
CA LEU A 594 26.44 -0.01 -2.79
C LEU A 594 26.67 0.12 -4.30
N THR A 595 26.18 -0.82 -5.11
CA THR A 595 26.28 -0.71 -6.57
C THR A 595 25.45 0.45 -7.15
N GLU A 596 24.28 0.70 -6.58
CA GLU A 596 23.41 1.82 -6.98
C GLU A 596 24.06 3.18 -6.69
N VAL A 597 24.69 3.32 -5.51
CA VAL A 597 25.44 4.52 -5.14
C VAL A 597 26.69 4.67 -6.01
N LEU A 598 27.48 3.62 -6.20
CA LEU A 598 28.72 3.68 -7.00
C LEU A 598 28.48 4.03 -8.47
N GLU A 599 27.37 3.60 -9.06
CA GLU A 599 26.99 4.02 -10.42
C GLU A 599 26.67 5.51 -10.49
N ALA A 600 26.05 6.06 -9.45
CA ALA A 600 25.61 7.45 -9.44
C ALA A 600 26.70 8.45 -9.00
N LEU A 601 27.73 7.99 -8.29
CA LEU A 601 28.79 8.87 -7.80
C LEU A 601 29.70 9.38 -8.93
N PRO A 602 29.96 10.71 -9.00
CA PRO A 602 31.00 11.27 -9.85
C PRO A 602 32.36 10.60 -9.59
N GLU A 603 33.20 10.49 -10.62
CA GLU A 603 34.50 9.82 -10.50
C GLU A 603 35.41 10.49 -9.46
N GLU A 604 35.31 11.82 -9.35
CA GLU A 604 36.03 12.70 -8.45
C GLU A 604 35.45 12.79 -7.03
N HIS A 605 34.32 12.13 -6.75
CA HIS A 605 33.68 12.20 -5.44
C HIS A 605 34.60 11.61 -4.34
N PRO A 606 34.81 12.30 -3.21
CA PRO A 606 35.82 11.93 -2.21
C PRO A 606 35.61 10.55 -1.57
N GLU A 607 34.36 10.11 -1.37
CA GLU A 607 34.07 8.78 -0.81
C GLU A 607 34.26 7.63 -1.82
N ARG A 608 34.28 7.92 -3.14
CA ARG A 608 34.20 6.88 -4.18
C ARG A 608 35.35 5.86 -4.10
N PRO A 609 36.62 6.24 -3.89
CA PRO A 609 37.71 5.27 -3.74
C PRO A 609 37.51 4.32 -2.54
N ALA A 610 37.06 4.85 -1.40
CA ALA A 610 36.81 4.05 -0.20
C ALA A 610 35.63 3.08 -0.40
N LEU A 611 34.58 3.52 -1.08
CA LEU A 611 33.42 2.68 -1.41
C LEU A 611 33.75 1.59 -2.43
N ILE A 612 34.59 1.86 -3.43
CA ILE A 612 35.09 0.82 -4.36
C ILE A 612 35.94 -0.21 -3.61
N ALA A 613 36.81 0.22 -2.70
CA ALA A 613 37.60 -0.69 -1.88
C ALA A 613 36.69 -1.58 -1.01
N PHE A 614 35.69 -0.97 -0.35
CA PHE A 614 34.73 -1.71 0.45
C PHE A 614 33.89 -2.69 -0.38
N PHE A 615 33.44 -2.29 -1.57
CA PHE A 615 32.76 -3.17 -2.53
C PHE A 615 33.62 -4.39 -2.88
N ASN A 616 34.91 -4.21 -3.17
CA ASN A 616 35.81 -5.33 -3.46
C ASN A 616 36.01 -6.24 -2.24
N GLU A 617 36.14 -5.69 -1.02
CA GLU A 617 36.22 -6.49 0.22
C GLU A 617 34.98 -7.37 0.41
N LEU A 618 33.79 -6.78 0.28
CA LEU A 618 32.52 -7.50 0.39
C LEU A 618 32.39 -8.59 -0.66
N CYS A 619 32.69 -8.26 -1.93
CA CYS A 619 32.63 -9.23 -3.01
C CYS A 619 33.57 -10.42 -2.81
N GLU A 620 34.78 -10.19 -2.27
CA GLU A 620 35.72 -11.26 -1.92
C GLU A 620 35.13 -12.18 -0.84
N GLY A 621 34.57 -11.62 0.24
CA GLY A 621 33.92 -12.37 1.30
C GLY A 621 32.73 -13.19 0.81
N TYR A 622 31.86 -12.60 -0.02
CA TYR A 622 30.71 -13.29 -0.59
C TYR A 622 31.14 -14.42 -1.54
N ALA A 623 32.10 -14.18 -2.45
CA ALA A 623 32.57 -15.20 -3.37
C ALA A 623 33.17 -16.41 -2.64
N ALA A 624 33.87 -16.20 -1.52
CA ALA A 624 34.44 -17.25 -0.70
C ALA A 624 33.41 -18.16 -0.01
N LEU A 625 32.16 -17.68 0.15
CA LEU A 625 31.08 -18.38 0.85
C LEU A 625 30.03 -18.98 -0.10
N GLN A 626 30.25 -18.94 -1.42
CA GLN A 626 29.33 -19.53 -2.40
C GLN A 626 29.34 -21.06 -2.29
N SER A 627 28.16 -21.67 -2.11
CA SER A 627 28.04 -23.12 -2.04
C SER A 627 28.29 -23.80 -3.40
N GLU A 628 28.42 -25.12 -3.40
CA GLU A 628 28.60 -25.91 -4.63
C GLU A 628 27.45 -25.72 -5.63
N SER A 629 26.22 -25.55 -5.13
CA SER A 629 25.02 -25.33 -5.97
C SER A 629 24.98 -23.96 -6.63
N GLY A 630 25.93 -23.06 -6.30
CA GLY A 630 25.95 -21.67 -6.74
C GLY A 630 25.12 -20.72 -5.87
N LEU A 631 24.32 -21.23 -4.93
CA LEU A 631 23.53 -20.44 -3.99
C LEU A 631 24.32 -20.10 -2.72
N TRP A 632 23.80 -19.18 -1.90
CA TRP A 632 24.33 -18.86 -0.57
C TRP A 632 23.40 -19.34 0.54
N HIS A 633 24.00 -19.57 1.71
CA HIS A 633 23.29 -19.96 2.92
C HIS A 633 22.60 -18.77 3.58
N GLN A 634 21.47 -19.02 4.24
CA GLN A 634 20.69 -18.04 4.99
C GLN A 634 21.53 -17.27 6.02
N VAL A 635 22.40 -17.98 6.73
CA VAL A 635 23.47 -17.39 7.54
C VAL A 635 24.79 -17.69 6.82
N LEU A 636 25.42 -16.65 6.27
CA LEU A 636 26.45 -16.80 5.23
C LEU A 636 27.66 -17.63 5.68
N ASN A 637 28.07 -17.49 6.94
CA ASN A 637 29.19 -18.22 7.51
C ASN A 637 28.81 -19.55 8.17
N ASN A 638 27.57 -20.03 7.96
CA ASN A 638 27.10 -21.31 8.50
C ASN A 638 26.44 -22.17 7.40
N SER A 639 27.21 -23.13 6.88
CA SER A 639 26.80 -24.05 5.82
C SER A 639 25.73 -25.07 6.22
N GLN A 640 25.36 -25.14 7.51
CA GLN A 640 24.25 -25.99 7.97
C GLN A 640 22.88 -25.34 7.77
N THR A 641 22.83 -24.01 7.59
CA THR A 641 21.57 -23.31 7.36
C THR A 641 21.08 -23.54 5.93
N TYR A 642 19.78 -23.38 5.67
CA TYR A 642 19.23 -23.59 4.33
C TYR A 642 19.79 -22.58 3.31
N LEU A 643 19.82 -22.96 2.03
CA LEU A 643 20.22 -22.06 0.93
C LEU A 643 19.10 -21.05 0.66
N GLU A 644 19.42 -19.77 0.53
CA GLU A 644 18.43 -18.69 0.41
C GLU A 644 18.54 -17.97 -0.94
N ALA A 645 17.40 -17.79 -1.60
CA ALA A 645 17.35 -17.37 -2.99
C ALA A 645 17.50 -15.85 -3.16
N SER A 646 16.92 -15.03 -2.26
CA SER A 646 16.94 -13.58 -2.42
C SER A 646 18.34 -12.98 -2.27
N CYS A 647 19.12 -13.43 -1.29
CA CYS A 647 20.53 -13.02 -1.10
C CYS A 647 21.40 -13.45 -2.27
N THR A 648 21.22 -14.68 -2.76
CA THR A 648 21.91 -15.19 -3.94
C THR A 648 21.66 -14.28 -5.15
N ALA A 649 20.41 -13.90 -5.39
CA ALA A 649 20.05 -13.02 -6.50
C ALA A 649 20.69 -11.62 -6.37
N MET A 650 20.73 -11.05 -5.16
CA MET A 650 21.42 -9.77 -4.92
C MET A 650 22.94 -9.87 -5.10
N PHE A 651 23.57 -10.98 -4.74
CA PHE A 651 24.98 -11.19 -5.00
C PHE A 651 25.28 -11.34 -6.50
N ALA A 652 24.46 -12.08 -7.23
CA ALA A 652 24.55 -12.17 -8.69
C ALA A 652 24.43 -10.78 -9.34
N TYR A 653 23.45 -9.99 -8.91
CA TYR A 653 23.26 -8.60 -9.33
C TYR A 653 24.50 -7.75 -9.04
N GLY A 654 25.00 -7.75 -7.81
CA GLY A 654 26.15 -6.95 -7.41
C GLY A 654 27.44 -7.31 -8.16
N PHE A 655 27.72 -8.61 -8.32
CA PHE A 655 28.86 -9.09 -9.10
C PHE A 655 28.75 -8.69 -10.58
N ALA A 656 27.58 -8.91 -11.20
CA ALA A 656 27.37 -8.57 -12.60
C ALA A 656 27.59 -7.08 -12.86
N ARG A 657 27.09 -6.22 -11.97
CA ARG A 657 27.32 -4.76 -12.05
C ARG A 657 28.78 -4.40 -11.86
N GLY A 658 29.47 -4.96 -10.87
CA GLY A 658 30.89 -4.71 -10.65
C GLY A 658 31.75 -5.03 -11.87
N VAL A 659 31.40 -6.08 -12.62
CA VAL A 659 32.04 -6.43 -13.90
C VAL A 659 31.73 -5.38 -14.97
N ARG A 660 30.45 -5.05 -15.19
CA ARG A 660 30.01 -4.10 -16.22
C ARG A 660 30.57 -2.69 -16.04
N PHE A 661 30.64 -2.22 -14.80
CA PHE A 661 31.13 -0.87 -14.47
C PHE A 661 32.64 -0.83 -14.18
N GLY A 662 33.34 -1.97 -14.26
CA GLY A 662 34.79 -2.02 -14.13
C GLY A 662 35.33 -1.71 -12.73
N TRP A 663 34.59 -2.05 -11.68
CA TRP A 663 35.00 -1.79 -10.28
C TRP A 663 35.95 -2.85 -9.71
N PHE A 664 36.08 -3.99 -10.38
CA PHE A 664 37.00 -5.05 -9.98
C PHE A 664 38.39 -4.85 -10.57
N LYS A 665 39.41 -5.15 -9.77
CA LYS A 665 40.79 -5.29 -10.25
C LYS A 665 40.96 -6.51 -11.17
N ASP A 666 40.35 -7.63 -10.76
CA ASP A 666 40.24 -8.86 -11.56
C ASP A 666 38.78 -9.33 -11.53
N PRO A 667 38.05 -9.28 -12.67
CA PRO A 667 36.64 -9.65 -12.72
C PRO A 667 36.40 -11.16 -12.82
N SER A 668 37.42 -12.00 -13.09
CA SER A 668 37.23 -13.40 -13.51
C SER A 668 36.45 -14.26 -12.51
N ALA A 669 36.84 -14.21 -11.24
CA ALA A 669 36.16 -14.93 -10.16
C ALA A 669 34.70 -14.49 -9.99
N TYR A 670 34.43 -13.20 -10.17
CA TYR A 670 33.09 -12.62 -9.99
C TYR A 670 32.16 -12.90 -11.18
N VAL A 671 32.70 -12.97 -12.40
CA VAL A 671 31.96 -13.46 -13.57
C VAL A 671 31.49 -14.89 -13.32
N THR A 672 32.40 -15.77 -12.89
CA THR A 672 32.06 -17.17 -12.59
C THR A 672 31.06 -17.27 -11.45
N ALA A 673 31.24 -16.48 -10.37
CA ALA A 673 30.33 -16.47 -9.24
C ALA A 673 28.92 -16.02 -9.64
N ALA A 674 28.79 -14.97 -10.45
CA ALA A 674 27.50 -14.47 -10.95
C ALA A 674 26.78 -15.49 -11.83
N GLN A 675 27.49 -16.14 -12.76
CA GLN A 675 26.92 -17.19 -13.62
C GLN A 675 26.47 -18.41 -12.82
N ARG A 676 27.30 -18.88 -11.87
CA ARG A 676 26.93 -19.98 -10.97
C ARG A 676 25.72 -19.63 -10.11
N ALA A 677 25.63 -18.38 -9.64
CA ALA A 677 24.49 -17.90 -8.87
C ALA A 677 23.20 -17.96 -9.69
N TRP A 678 23.22 -17.39 -10.89
CA TRP A 678 22.07 -17.40 -11.80
C TRP A 678 21.64 -18.82 -12.15
N LYS A 679 22.59 -19.68 -12.54
CA LYS A 679 22.34 -21.09 -12.80
C LYS A 679 21.73 -21.80 -11.60
N GLY A 680 22.27 -21.58 -10.41
CA GLY A 680 21.73 -22.12 -9.16
C GLY A 680 20.27 -21.72 -8.95
N LEU A 681 19.92 -20.46 -9.21
CA LEU A 681 18.56 -19.93 -9.09
C LEU A 681 17.59 -20.58 -10.08
N VAL A 682 17.94 -20.66 -11.37
CA VAL A 682 17.05 -21.26 -12.38
C VAL A 682 16.92 -22.78 -12.26
N CYS A 683 17.91 -23.45 -11.64
CA CYS A 683 17.85 -24.88 -11.36
C CYS A 683 17.04 -25.21 -10.10
N ASN A 684 17.11 -24.37 -9.05
CA ASN A 684 16.64 -24.76 -7.73
C ASN A 684 15.56 -23.85 -7.14
N ALA A 685 15.52 -22.56 -7.49
CA ALA A 685 14.65 -21.57 -6.86
C ALA A 685 13.53 -21.04 -7.78
N ILE A 686 13.70 -21.08 -9.10
CA ILE A 686 12.69 -20.63 -10.05
C ILE A 686 12.12 -21.85 -10.77
N ASP A 687 10.82 -22.12 -10.59
CA ASP A 687 10.15 -23.20 -11.29
C ASP A 687 9.68 -22.76 -12.70
N ARG A 688 9.34 -23.73 -13.54
CA ARG A 688 8.90 -23.54 -14.93
C ARG A 688 7.54 -22.82 -15.06
N GLN A 689 6.82 -22.59 -13.95
CA GLN A 689 5.61 -21.77 -13.89
C GLN A 689 5.94 -20.30 -13.54
N GLY A 690 7.20 -19.98 -13.25
CA GLY A 690 7.63 -18.66 -12.80
C GLY A 690 7.40 -18.42 -11.31
N ASN A 691 7.09 -19.45 -10.50
CA ASN A 691 7.08 -19.25 -9.06
C ASN A 691 8.51 -19.21 -8.53
N VAL A 692 8.73 -18.32 -7.56
CA VAL A 692 10.01 -18.12 -6.89
C VAL A 692 9.95 -18.78 -5.51
N HIS A 693 10.83 -19.74 -5.28
CA HIS A 693 10.98 -20.50 -4.05
C HIS A 693 12.24 -20.06 -3.30
N GLY A 694 12.36 -20.47 -2.04
CA GLY A 694 13.57 -20.24 -1.26
C GLY A 694 13.81 -18.80 -0.80
N VAL A 695 12.80 -17.93 -0.91
CA VAL A 695 12.86 -16.55 -0.42
C VAL A 695 12.48 -16.56 1.05
N CYS A 696 13.38 -16.14 1.95
CA CYS A 696 13.04 -16.08 3.36
C CYS A 696 12.01 -14.97 3.66
N SER A 697 11.08 -15.23 4.57
CA SER A 697 10.03 -14.30 4.98
C SER A 697 10.58 -13.04 5.70
N GLY A 698 9.73 -12.06 5.99
CA GLY A 698 10.15 -10.80 6.63
C GLY A 698 10.76 -11.04 8.02
N SER A 699 11.92 -10.43 8.30
CA SER A 699 12.73 -10.73 9.50
C SER A 699 12.59 -9.69 10.60
N ARG A 700 12.81 -10.14 11.84
CA ARG A 700 13.24 -9.30 12.95
C ARG A 700 14.77 -9.38 13.08
N TYR A 701 15.31 -9.42 14.30
CA TYR A 701 16.70 -9.74 14.54
C TYR A 701 16.88 -10.61 15.78
N ALA A 702 18.02 -11.28 15.86
CA ALA A 702 18.44 -12.05 17.03
C ALA A 702 19.97 -12.09 17.13
N PHE A 703 20.47 -12.42 18.32
CA PHE A 703 21.88 -12.71 18.59
C PHE A 703 22.26 -14.17 18.33
N THR A 704 21.39 -14.95 17.69
CA THR A 704 21.58 -16.38 17.43
C THR A 704 21.29 -16.69 15.97
N ALA A 705 22.08 -17.59 15.37
CA ALA A 705 21.83 -18.10 14.03
C ALA A 705 20.56 -18.97 13.97
N GLU A 706 20.17 -19.59 15.10
CA GLU A 706 19.01 -20.47 15.20
C GLU A 706 17.72 -19.73 14.84
N TYR A 707 17.55 -18.48 15.25
CA TYR A 707 16.39 -17.66 14.82
C TYR A 707 16.29 -17.55 13.29
N TYR A 708 17.40 -17.20 12.63
CA TYR A 708 17.44 -17.00 11.18
C TYR A 708 17.24 -18.31 10.40
N ASP A 709 17.66 -19.44 10.96
CA ASP A 709 17.55 -20.74 10.33
C ASP A 709 16.19 -21.41 10.61
N GLN A 710 15.74 -21.38 11.87
CA GLN A 710 14.61 -22.16 12.35
C GLN A 710 13.27 -21.42 12.34
N ASP A 711 13.27 -20.11 12.58
CA ASP A 711 12.03 -19.31 12.68
C ASP A 711 11.74 -18.53 11.39
N LEU A 712 12.80 -18.08 10.72
CA LEU A 712 12.71 -17.29 9.50
C LEU A 712 12.73 -18.18 8.26
N ARG A 713 11.62 -18.91 8.03
CA ARG A 713 11.49 -19.87 6.92
C ARG A 713 11.12 -19.19 5.60
N THR A 714 11.19 -19.98 4.52
CA THR A 714 10.96 -19.53 3.15
C THR A 714 9.48 -19.52 2.78
N VAL A 715 9.06 -18.52 2.01
CA VAL A 715 7.71 -18.38 1.46
C VAL A 715 7.81 -18.32 -0.07
N THR A 716 7.02 -19.15 -0.76
CA THR A 716 6.96 -19.13 -2.23
C THR A 716 6.25 -17.88 -2.71
N ASN A 717 6.80 -17.22 -3.73
CA ASN A 717 6.33 -15.96 -4.29
C ASN A 717 6.27 -14.81 -3.28
N ASP A 718 7.16 -14.85 -2.30
CA ASP A 718 7.32 -13.74 -1.39
C ASP A 718 7.87 -12.51 -2.14
N ASN A 719 7.21 -11.36 -1.94
CA ASN A 719 7.48 -10.10 -2.64
C ASN A 719 8.90 -9.57 -2.41
N HIS A 720 9.60 -10.02 -1.36
CA HIS A 720 10.99 -9.64 -1.12
C HIS A 720 11.93 -10.19 -2.20
N GLY A 721 11.58 -11.30 -2.88
CA GLY A 721 12.47 -11.99 -3.81
C GLY A 721 12.17 -11.78 -5.29
N ILE A 722 10.90 -11.65 -5.69
CA ILE A 722 10.48 -11.69 -7.10
C ILE A 722 11.18 -10.58 -7.93
N GLY A 723 11.12 -9.34 -7.45
CA GLY A 723 11.82 -8.21 -8.07
C GLY A 723 13.32 -8.44 -8.24
N ILE A 724 13.96 -8.98 -7.20
CA ILE A 724 15.39 -9.24 -7.18
C ILE A 724 15.77 -10.31 -8.20
N MET A 725 14.96 -11.37 -8.37
CA MET A 725 15.20 -12.38 -9.41
C MET A 725 15.23 -11.76 -10.80
N MET A 726 14.29 -10.84 -11.07
CA MET A 726 14.24 -10.12 -12.34
C MET A 726 15.46 -9.20 -12.53
N LEU A 727 15.89 -8.51 -11.47
CA LEU A 727 17.08 -7.65 -11.49
C LEU A 727 18.36 -8.46 -11.71
N ALA A 728 18.50 -9.59 -11.01
CA ALA A 728 19.64 -10.49 -11.13
C ALA A 728 19.77 -11.05 -12.55
N GLY A 729 18.69 -11.62 -13.09
CA GLY A 729 18.69 -12.14 -14.46
C GLY A 729 18.99 -11.06 -15.50
N THR A 730 18.43 -9.86 -15.31
CA THR A 730 18.69 -8.71 -16.18
C THR A 730 20.17 -8.30 -16.15
N GLU A 731 20.78 -8.16 -14.97
CA GLU A 731 22.17 -7.72 -14.86
C GLU A 731 23.17 -8.79 -15.29
N VAL A 732 22.90 -10.07 -15.03
CA VAL A 732 23.71 -11.19 -15.54
C VAL A 732 23.69 -11.22 -17.07
N ALA A 733 22.52 -11.07 -17.69
CA ALA A 733 22.43 -11.03 -19.14
C ALA A 733 23.19 -9.84 -19.74
N LYS A 734 23.05 -8.65 -19.15
CA LYS A 734 23.80 -7.45 -19.58
C LYS A 734 25.31 -7.61 -19.35
N MET A 735 25.74 -8.35 -18.33
CA MET A 735 27.15 -8.65 -18.09
C MET A 735 27.70 -9.55 -19.21
N GLU A 736 26.98 -10.61 -19.57
CA GLU A 736 27.38 -11.52 -20.64
C GLU A 736 27.45 -10.82 -21.99
N GLN A 737 26.50 -9.93 -22.27
CA GLN A 737 26.53 -9.05 -23.45
C GLN A 737 27.75 -8.13 -23.43
N HIS A 738 28.00 -7.43 -22.31
CA HIS A 738 29.14 -6.54 -22.16
C HIS A 738 30.48 -7.25 -22.40
N LEU A 739 30.65 -8.46 -21.86
CA LEU A 739 31.86 -9.26 -22.06
C LEU A 739 32.00 -9.72 -23.53
N SER A 740 30.90 -10.14 -24.14
CA SER A 740 30.87 -10.53 -25.55
C SER A 740 31.28 -9.37 -26.45
N ASP A 741 30.72 -8.18 -26.23
CA ASP A 741 31.03 -6.96 -26.98
C ASP A 741 32.48 -6.53 -26.81
N ARG A 742 33.08 -6.72 -25.63
CA ARG A 742 34.51 -6.42 -25.40
C ARG A 742 35.43 -7.40 -26.13
N ILE A 743 35.03 -8.66 -26.24
CA ILE A 743 35.80 -9.68 -26.97
C ILE A 743 35.74 -9.37 -28.47
N THR A 744 34.55 -9.13 -29.02
CA THR A 744 34.36 -8.85 -30.45
C THR A 744 35.01 -7.53 -30.90
N ASN A 745 35.01 -6.50 -30.05
CA ASN A 745 35.64 -5.21 -30.33
C ASN A 745 37.13 -5.12 -29.93
N SER A 746 37.76 -6.21 -29.50
CA SER A 746 39.19 -6.22 -29.16
C SER A 746 40.06 -6.12 -30.43
N PRO A 747 41.06 -5.23 -30.48
CA PRO A 747 41.87 -4.97 -31.69
C PRO A 747 42.66 -6.19 -32.21
N VAL A 748 42.78 -7.24 -31.41
CA VAL A 748 43.41 -8.51 -31.81
C VAL A 748 42.60 -9.25 -32.87
N LEU A 749 41.27 -9.15 -32.86
CA LEU A 749 40.38 -9.78 -33.86
C LEU A 749 40.14 -8.89 -35.09
N SER A 750 40.22 -7.57 -34.95
CA SER A 750 40.16 -6.65 -36.11
C SER A 750 41.41 -6.74 -36.99
N ALA A 751 42.58 -7.06 -36.40
CA ALA A 751 43.82 -7.26 -37.13
C ALA A 751 43.83 -8.58 -37.93
N SER A 752 43.21 -9.65 -37.43
CA SER A 752 43.14 -10.93 -38.16
C SER A 752 42.16 -10.90 -39.35
N ALA A 753 41.13 -10.05 -39.30
CA ALA A 753 40.23 -9.85 -40.43
C ALA A 753 40.87 -9.00 -41.55
N ALA A 754 41.76 -8.06 -41.22
CA ALA A 754 42.49 -7.27 -42.20
C ALA A 754 43.65 -8.04 -42.86
N SER A 755 44.26 -9.02 -42.17
CA SER A 755 45.35 -9.84 -42.74
C SER A 755 44.87 -11.00 -43.64
N ALA A 756 43.57 -11.27 -43.71
CA ALA A 756 42.99 -12.29 -44.59
C ALA A 756 42.53 -11.71 -45.95
N ALA A 757 42.71 -10.40 -46.17
CA ALA A 757 42.31 -9.69 -47.40
C ALA A 757 43.51 -9.14 -48.21
N HIS A 758 44.72 -9.71 -48.04
CA HIS A 758 45.89 -9.40 -48.86
C HIS A 758 46.55 -10.64 -49.45
#